data_AF-A0A0G1ED21-F1
#
_entry.id   AF-A0A0G1ED21-F1
#
_cell.length_a   1.000
_cell.length_b   1.000
_cell.length_c   1.000
_cell.angle_alpha   90.00
_cell.angle_beta   90.00
_cell.angle_gamma   90.00
#
_symmetry.space_group_name_H-M   'P 1'
#
loop_
_entity.id
_entity.type
_entity.pdbx_description
1 polymer ?
#
loop_
_entity_poly.entity_id
_entity_poly.type
_entity_poly.pdbx_seq_one_letter_code
_entity_poly.pdbx_strand_id
1 'polypeptide(L)'
;MNNKFIITAACFLVCLFSFDLCAADANEAQAGYSIDTRQNNPYGLSQWQRKPQFSIVNERSVYEATWRAKPYQVWPSTEEWWDMHLKVHKAEDLPQVGPWAFNWIVRRHPCFMVSGDAPRFSLVETPRNKEINPRFYMMGELRIRCSVGEQSFWLDERGKIKTVYYPWGTVHQVDLRPELPLQFKIQAVLAENCGIVVEVLPIGDANKPLNVELGLYYGGLDSKFINFFPEYFIINSNDSHNDTVELNNNMAKLADPNIPLKIFVSAEPTGTVEVDSGKTSDFTTNRIVFKHKFSTGENIRSFRVLACKIEDDKSAKLSIGKFDEYVQQTKNYYDEILNSVDIKTPDTVLNTGFYASVVNLDYTYQPPGWFEGIHEWNSYFLNNYHMSAAVALGQFDRARDGLMLSGGGPKGPAQVLVSDGSIFEGGHSTEDGLPYFILQLYRYWLASGDMETLNKLWEPTCKNLDNMFNVRDPEGDLLLNFHQACNAFLYQADHLALPGDAISPTMMMAGDLELMAKMADARGETDRARNWRLRSEYMLDECVRRLWLPGEGRFAAAIDYQGQFQHASYYTDYVFPILYTDVAKEYSWMCLKAMDNDLWPNDRLMGCGNFKPDLFGNNAIHPLQMSEASEAYFKAGRSDRGWTLLHSTALSATVLTDSPGSFPEFSTRTGYGLPDYGFSNPAAAYLNAVVSGLFGVERTSADKPLIWHPSIPSEWPGASLKVSGISVSVEGTIENRAYNVALGTAKPLAFSLPLSGYKVQNVTDVNGNKIEYKVSYEVGGGNLEMTLPAAIEHKFKVYLKRWDVDWGIPKEAAASDVVEWKLPFDSFQLVDPQNIFEYFRIDGRVLKGKLTASAGRKTFFLINRTEGVNMSFDLNIVGKSVPAAKRQGVLKGKREGLVLKEYFDSESINGKNFWRFGQHKFDFSKNVKNIQDDYGEFDIGESVFDVRVNGKNMIQIETGFSDATTLALHLSGAKRYFTYELNKKISGLEFLAASECQIRLTGMQIGRILLRYSDGYIQIEPLIYGVNIDSSLIPHAKETTVYKLEWAKFVYRFSVDADATRQLQNFSIEMFMPDSNIGIFAINSISHEE
;
A
#
# COMPACT_ATOMS: atom_id res chain seq x y z
N MET A 1 -25.78 28.89 4.42
CA MET A 1 -25.56 27.50 4.87
C MET A 1 -26.23 26.60 3.84
N ASN A 2 -25.53 26.23 2.77
CA ASN A 2 -26.05 25.36 1.70
C ASN A 2 -24.90 24.87 0.81
N ASN A 3 -25.04 23.66 0.28
CA ASN A 3 -24.34 23.03 -0.86
C ASN A 3 -22.85 22.62 -0.76
N LYS A 4 -22.19 22.65 0.40
CA LYS A 4 -20.79 22.15 0.53
C LYS A 4 -20.64 20.70 1.01
N PHE A 5 -21.73 20.00 1.35
CA PHE A 5 -21.69 18.67 1.98
C PHE A 5 -21.90 17.47 1.02
N ILE A 6 -22.09 17.71 -0.28
CA ILE A 6 -22.62 16.68 -1.20
C ILE A 6 -21.52 15.82 -1.86
N ILE A 7 -20.25 16.23 -1.86
CA ILE A 7 -19.18 15.47 -2.55
C ILE A 7 -18.45 14.50 -1.60
N THR A 8 -18.20 14.89 -0.34
CA THR A 8 -17.76 13.95 0.71
C THR A 8 -18.83 12.88 0.97
N ALA A 9 -20.09 13.23 0.76
CA ALA A 9 -21.24 12.33 0.87
C ALA A 9 -21.26 11.21 -0.19
N ALA A 10 -20.54 11.31 -1.32
CA ALA A 10 -20.52 10.24 -2.32
C ALA A 10 -19.73 9.01 -1.83
N CYS A 11 -18.59 9.21 -1.14
CA CYS A 11 -17.89 8.13 -0.43
C CYS A 11 -18.66 7.66 0.82
N PHE A 12 -19.48 8.54 1.40
CA PHE A 12 -20.18 8.31 2.67
C PHE A 12 -21.56 7.65 2.56
N LEU A 13 -22.34 7.94 1.50
CA LEU A 13 -23.69 7.39 1.30
C LEU A 13 -23.65 5.97 0.74
N VAL A 14 -22.65 5.62 -0.07
CA VAL A 14 -22.49 4.24 -0.57
C VAL A 14 -22.12 3.31 0.60
N CYS A 15 -21.32 3.79 1.56
CA CYS A 15 -21.05 3.08 2.81
C CYS A 15 -22.28 2.93 3.75
N LEU A 16 -23.47 3.47 3.45
CA LEU A 16 -24.66 3.28 4.30
C LEU A 16 -25.61 2.20 3.77
N PHE A 17 -25.47 1.77 2.51
CA PHE A 17 -26.43 0.88 1.85
C PHE A 17 -25.91 -0.53 1.52
N SER A 18 -24.63 -0.82 1.74
CA SER A 18 -23.96 -2.08 1.34
C SER A 18 -23.77 -3.12 2.47
N PHE A 19 -24.63 -3.13 3.51
CA PHE A 19 -24.30 -3.79 4.78
C PHE A 19 -25.14 -5.03 5.16
N ASP A 20 -25.98 -5.59 4.29
CA ASP A 20 -26.91 -6.66 4.71
C ASP A 20 -26.43 -8.12 4.57
N LEU A 21 -25.28 -8.43 3.96
CA LEU A 21 -24.76 -9.81 3.79
C LEU A 21 -23.25 -9.81 4.11
N CYS A 22 -22.56 -10.71 4.82
CA CYS A 22 -22.77 -11.96 5.53
C CYS A 22 -21.73 -12.00 6.70
N ALA A 23 -21.96 -12.82 7.71
CA ALA A 23 -21.03 -13.12 8.80
C ALA A 23 -20.81 -14.65 8.85
N ALA A 24 -19.57 -15.08 8.59
CA ALA A 24 -18.95 -16.42 8.75
C ALA A 24 -17.62 -16.31 7.96
N ASP A 25 -16.42 -16.63 8.42
CA ASP A 25 -15.95 -17.73 9.25
C ASP A 25 -14.76 -17.29 10.11
N ALA A 26 -14.78 -17.63 11.40
CA ALA A 26 -13.64 -17.57 12.29
C ALA A 26 -13.55 -18.88 13.06
N ASN A 27 -12.80 -19.85 12.53
CA ASN A 27 -12.12 -20.90 13.28
C ASN A 27 -11.26 -21.73 12.32
N GLU A 28 -9.94 -21.63 12.47
CA GLU A 28 -8.93 -22.71 12.36
C GLU A 28 -7.57 -22.13 11.99
N ALA A 29 -6.72 -21.95 12.99
CA ALA A 29 -5.27 -21.83 12.82
C ALA A 29 -4.59 -22.56 13.97
N GLN A 30 -4.48 -23.88 13.88
CA GLN A 30 -3.41 -24.67 14.52
C GLN A 30 -3.48 -26.14 14.12
N ALA A 31 -2.63 -26.56 13.19
CA ALA A 31 -1.95 -27.86 13.21
C ALA A 31 -0.87 -27.90 12.12
N GLY A 32 0.36 -28.21 12.51
CA GLY A 32 1.47 -28.33 11.57
C GLY A 32 1.29 -29.53 10.65
N TYR A 33 1.50 -29.37 9.35
CA TYR A 33 1.57 -30.48 8.41
C TYR A 33 2.62 -30.28 7.33
N SER A 34 3.32 -31.38 7.09
CA SER A 34 4.49 -31.56 6.24
C SER A 34 4.20 -31.43 4.75
N ILE A 35 5.21 -30.93 4.05
CA ILE A 35 5.36 -30.80 2.61
C ILE A 35 5.37 -32.20 1.93
N ASP A 36 4.60 -32.35 0.83
CA ASP A 36 5.04 -33.16 -0.31
C ASP A 36 4.89 -32.35 -1.61
N THR A 37 6.05 -31.93 -2.10
CA THR A 37 6.32 -31.32 -3.39
C THR A 37 6.10 -32.31 -4.52
N ARG A 38 5.34 -31.95 -5.56
CA ARG A 38 5.61 -32.47 -6.91
C ARG A 38 5.11 -31.54 -8.02
N GLN A 39 6.11 -30.88 -8.62
CA GLN A 39 6.22 -30.29 -9.97
C GLN A 39 6.02 -28.76 -10.16
N ASN A 40 7.17 -28.09 -10.08
CA ASN A 40 7.60 -26.82 -10.68
C ASN A 40 6.73 -25.58 -10.45
N ASN A 41 7.00 -24.90 -9.33
CA ASN A 41 6.61 -23.53 -9.10
C ASN A 41 7.83 -22.59 -9.24
N PRO A 42 8.01 -21.90 -10.38
CA PRO A 42 9.17 -21.03 -10.60
C PRO A 42 9.13 -19.72 -9.79
N TYR A 43 8.01 -19.42 -9.12
CA TYR A 43 7.78 -18.19 -8.36
C TYR A 43 7.79 -18.41 -6.84
N GLY A 44 8.13 -19.62 -6.38
CA GLY A 44 8.18 -19.94 -4.94
C GLY A 44 6.84 -19.78 -4.20
N LEU A 45 5.70 -19.78 -4.91
CA LEU A 45 4.37 -19.62 -4.31
C LEU A 45 4.02 -20.80 -3.39
N SER A 46 3.40 -20.52 -2.24
CA SER A 46 2.90 -21.57 -1.35
C SER A 46 1.60 -22.18 -1.90
N GLN A 47 1.16 -23.32 -1.36
CA GLN A 47 -0.12 -23.96 -1.72
C GLN A 47 -1.37 -23.11 -1.42
N TRP A 48 -1.22 -22.03 -0.63
CA TRP A 48 -2.27 -21.11 -0.19
C TRP A 48 -2.44 -19.89 -1.12
N GLN A 49 -1.83 -19.90 -2.31
CA GLN A 49 -1.88 -18.79 -3.25
C GLN A 49 -2.62 -19.21 -4.54
N ARG A 50 -3.58 -18.38 -4.97
CA ARG A 50 -4.25 -18.51 -6.28
C ARG A 50 -3.17 -18.65 -7.36
N LYS A 51 -3.28 -19.68 -8.22
CA LYS A 51 -2.31 -19.86 -9.31
C LYS A 51 -2.28 -18.60 -10.19
N PRO A 52 -1.09 -18.11 -10.58
CA PRO A 52 -0.99 -16.96 -11.50
C PRO A 52 -1.79 -17.24 -12.77
N GLN A 53 -2.67 -16.31 -13.14
CA GLN A 53 -3.39 -16.37 -14.42
C GLN A 53 -2.48 -15.96 -15.59
N PHE A 54 -1.45 -15.16 -15.29
CA PHE A 54 -0.53 -14.58 -16.26
C PHE A 54 0.88 -15.15 -16.10
N SER A 55 1.59 -15.25 -17.23
CA SER A 55 3.01 -15.57 -17.27
C SER A 55 3.81 -14.42 -17.88
N ILE A 56 5.01 -14.18 -17.37
CA ILE A 56 5.96 -13.23 -17.94
C ILE A 56 6.53 -13.83 -19.22
N VAL A 57 6.30 -13.17 -20.37
CA VAL A 57 6.85 -13.58 -21.68
C VAL A 57 8.27 -13.08 -21.82
N ASN A 58 8.50 -11.83 -21.44
CA ASN A 58 9.83 -11.25 -21.26
C ASN A 58 9.77 -10.22 -20.13
N GLU A 59 10.94 -9.95 -19.54
CA GLU A 59 11.04 -9.06 -18.38
C GLU A 59 10.79 -7.58 -18.73
N ARG A 60 10.67 -7.20 -20.01
CA ARG A 60 10.39 -5.83 -20.45
C ARG A 60 8.88 -5.54 -20.50
N SER A 61 8.19 -5.88 -19.41
CA SER A 61 6.75 -5.64 -19.22
C SER A 61 5.85 -6.29 -20.26
N VAL A 62 6.13 -7.55 -20.63
CA VAL A 62 5.28 -8.33 -21.56
C VAL A 62 4.71 -9.55 -20.87
N TYR A 63 3.38 -9.67 -20.90
CA TYR A 63 2.62 -10.69 -20.17
C TYR A 63 1.76 -11.50 -21.12
N GLU A 64 1.48 -12.75 -20.75
CA GLU A 64 0.61 -13.64 -21.51
C GLU A 64 -0.41 -14.33 -20.62
N ALA A 65 -1.64 -14.44 -21.12
CA ALA A 65 -2.71 -15.27 -20.58
C ALA A 65 -3.29 -16.19 -21.67
N THR A 66 -3.79 -17.36 -21.27
CA THR A 66 -4.49 -18.30 -22.17
C THR A 66 -5.76 -18.80 -21.50
N TRP A 67 -6.87 -18.77 -22.24
CA TRP A 67 -8.20 -19.03 -21.70
C TRP A 67 -9.19 -19.51 -22.77
N ARG A 68 -10.40 -19.90 -22.34
CA ARG A 68 -11.52 -20.23 -23.24
C ARG A 68 -12.63 -19.21 -23.06
N ALA A 69 -13.11 -18.64 -24.16
CA ALA A 69 -14.17 -17.65 -24.15
C ALA A 69 -15.50 -18.23 -23.64
N LYS A 70 -16.32 -17.39 -23.01
CA LYS A 70 -17.66 -17.73 -22.53
C LYS A 70 -18.66 -16.62 -22.92
N PRO A 71 -19.90 -16.96 -23.32
CA PRO A 71 -20.90 -16.01 -23.82
C PRO A 71 -21.59 -15.16 -22.73
N TYR A 72 -21.40 -15.46 -21.44
CA TYR A 72 -22.00 -14.69 -20.33
C TYR A 72 -21.00 -14.49 -19.19
N GLN A 73 -20.89 -13.26 -18.71
CA GLN A 73 -20.08 -12.87 -17.55
C GLN A 73 -20.95 -12.03 -16.61
N VAL A 74 -21.01 -12.40 -15.33
CA VAL A 74 -21.76 -11.67 -14.30
C VAL A 74 -20.75 -10.94 -13.43
N TRP A 75 -20.67 -9.62 -13.56
CA TRP A 75 -19.90 -8.74 -12.65
C TRP A 75 -20.41 -8.89 -11.22
N PRO A 76 -19.52 -8.86 -10.20
CA PRO A 76 -19.98 -8.84 -8.83
C PRO A 76 -20.79 -7.55 -8.70
N SER A 77 -21.84 -7.56 -7.90
CA SER A 77 -22.55 -6.33 -7.61
C SER A 77 -21.63 -5.29 -6.97
N THR A 78 -22.03 -4.00 -7.02
CA THR A 78 -21.34 -2.91 -6.31
C THR A 78 -21.06 -3.24 -4.84
N GLU A 79 -22.02 -3.90 -4.20
CA GLU A 79 -21.93 -4.33 -2.82
C GLU A 79 -20.90 -5.45 -2.61
N GLU A 80 -20.87 -6.48 -3.46
CA GLU A 80 -19.91 -7.61 -3.35
C GLU A 80 -18.44 -7.18 -3.52
N TRP A 81 -18.15 -6.23 -4.40
CA TRP A 81 -16.78 -5.71 -4.60
C TRP A 81 -16.32 -4.80 -3.46
N TRP A 82 -17.24 -4.02 -2.88
CA TRP A 82 -16.91 -3.22 -1.71
C TRP A 82 -16.67 -4.07 -0.48
N ASP A 83 -17.44 -5.15 -0.31
CA ASP A 83 -17.15 -6.13 0.72
C ASP A 83 -15.76 -6.75 0.52
N MET A 84 -15.39 -6.96 -0.74
CA MET A 84 -14.04 -7.38 -1.15
C MET A 84 -12.96 -6.35 -0.75
N HIS A 85 -13.18 -5.06 -0.98
CA HIS A 85 -12.21 -4.00 -0.65
C HIS A 85 -12.09 -3.73 0.86
N LEU A 86 -13.19 -3.95 1.60
CA LEU A 86 -13.26 -3.64 3.03
C LEU A 86 -12.90 -4.85 3.92
N LYS A 87 -13.06 -6.10 3.46
CA LYS A 87 -12.95 -7.30 4.31
C LYS A 87 -11.95 -8.37 3.87
N VAL A 88 -11.23 -8.20 2.75
CA VAL A 88 -10.44 -9.33 2.22
C VAL A 88 -9.16 -9.58 3.02
N HIS A 89 -9.26 -10.61 3.87
CA HIS A 89 -8.14 -11.18 4.59
C HIS A 89 -7.41 -12.27 3.77
N LYS A 90 -8.06 -12.96 2.82
CA LYS A 90 -7.43 -14.03 1.99
C LYS A 90 -7.86 -13.95 0.52
N ALA A 91 -6.94 -14.26 -0.40
CA ALA A 91 -7.28 -14.33 -1.84
C ALA A 91 -8.28 -15.43 -2.21
N GLU A 92 -8.49 -16.41 -1.34
CA GLU A 92 -9.47 -17.49 -1.52
C GLU A 92 -10.91 -17.02 -1.27
N ASP A 93 -11.08 -15.95 -0.49
CA ASP A 93 -12.37 -15.32 -0.18
C ASP A 93 -12.83 -14.40 -1.34
N LEU A 94 -11.91 -14.09 -2.26
CA LEU A 94 -12.26 -13.43 -3.51
C LEU A 94 -13.10 -14.43 -4.33
N PRO A 95 -14.30 -14.05 -4.83
CA PRO A 95 -15.08 -14.96 -5.65
C PRO A 95 -14.22 -15.45 -6.83
N GLN A 96 -14.33 -16.73 -7.22
CA GLN A 96 -13.67 -17.24 -8.42
C GLN A 96 -14.36 -16.66 -9.64
N VAL A 97 -14.05 -15.41 -9.88
CA VAL A 97 -14.69 -14.69 -10.92
C VAL A 97 -14.04 -15.10 -12.21
N GLY A 98 -14.91 -15.65 -13.06
CA GLY A 98 -14.55 -16.02 -14.40
C GLY A 98 -13.88 -14.82 -15.08
N PRO A 99 -13.04 -15.10 -16.06
CA PRO A 99 -12.11 -14.11 -16.55
C PRO A 99 -12.86 -12.91 -17.13
N TRP A 100 -12.66 -11.76 -16.51
CA TRP A 100 -13.46 -10.56 -16.71
C TRP A 100 -13.06 -9.84 -17.99
N ALA A 101 -14.04 -9.25 -18.68
CA ALA A 101 -13.77 -8.26 -19.70
C ALA A 101 -13.31 -6.91 -19.07
N PHE A 102 -12.12 -6.86 -18.46
CA PHE A 102 -11.24 -5.68 -18.32
C PHE A 102 -9.94 -6.03 -17.57
N ASN A 103 -8.75 -5.99 -18.20
CA ASN A 103 -7.47 -6.31 -17.54
C ASN A 103 -6.25 -5.46 -17.97
N TRP A 104 -6.37 -4.59 -19.00
CA TRP A 104 -5.18 -3.89 -19.50
C TRP A 104 -5.46 -2.54 -20.14
N ILE A 105 -4.61 -1.57 -19.78
CA ILE A 105 -4.65 -0.22 -20.31
C ILE A 105 -3.29 0.14 -20.88
N VAL A 106 -3.33 0.88 -21.98
CA VAL A 106 -2.17 1.59 -22.50
C VAL A 106 -2.53 3.05 -22.61
N ARG A 107 -1.68 3.95 -22.12
CA ARG A 107 -1.97 5.39 -22.10
C ARG A 107 -0.87 6.22 -22.75
N ARG A 108 -1.27 7.16 -23.60
CA ARG A 108 -0.43 8.23 -24.14
C ARG A 108 -1.25 9.53 -24.14
N HIS A 109 -0.87 10.46 -23.26
CA HIS A 109 -1.62 11.68 -23.00
C HIS A 109 -2.11 12.40 -24.28
N PRO A 110 -3.41 12.74 -24.38
CA PRO A 110 -4.47 12.58 -23.36
C PRO A 110 -5.27 11.27 -23.42
N CYS A 111 -5.03 10.43 -24.43
CA CYS A 111 -5.85 9.24 -24.68
C CYS A 111 -5.29 7.99 -24.00
N PHE A 112 -6.16 7.03 -23.73
CA PHE A 112 -5.79 5.68 -23.37
C PHE A 112 -6.67 4.66 -24.09
N MET A 113 -6.10 3.49 -24.34
CA MET A 113 -6.78 2.34 -24.91
C MET A 113 -7.11 1.36 -23.80
N VAL A 114 -8.36 0.93 -23.76
CA VAL A 114 -8.86 -0.12 -22.89
C VAL A 114 -8.94 -1.44 -23.67
N SER A 115 -8.43 -2.51 -23.08
CA SER A 115 -8.53 -3.89 -23.59
C SER A 115 -8.49 -4.92 -22.44
N GLY A 116 -8.51 -6.21 -22.76
CA GLY A 116 -8.38 -7.28 -21.76
C GLY A 116 -8.12 -8.63 -22.39
N ASP A 117 -8.50 -9.70 -21.68
CA ASP A 117 -8.24 -11.07 -22.14
C ASP A 117 -8.95 -11.39 -23.46
N ALA A 118 -10.08 -10.71 -23.74
CA ALA A 118 -10.86 -10.85 -24.97
C ALA A 118 -10.57 -9.72 -25.96
N PRO A 119 -10.71 -9.96 -27.29
CA PRO A 119 -10.53 -8.94 -28.32
C PRO A 119 -11.71 -7.96 -28.38
N ARG A 120 -11.87 -7.14 -27.33
CA ARG A 120 -12.72 -5.94 -27.28
C ARG A 120 -11.84 -4.75 -26.92
N PHE A 121 -12.14 -3.61 -27.55
CA PHE A 121 -11.27 -2.44 -27.46
C PHE A 121 -12.09 -1.17 -27.34
N SER A 122 -11.62 -0.23 -26.53
CA SER A 122 -12.17 1.13 -26.53
C SER A 122 -11.05 2.16 -26.49
N LEU A 123 -11.29 3.28 -27.16
CA LEU A 123 -10.48 4.48 -27.04
C LEU A 123 -11.16 5.40 -26.03
N VAL A 124 -10.40 5.91 -25.07
CA VAL A 124 -10.93 6.72 -23.97
C VAL A 124 -10.04 7.95 -23.76
N GLU A 125 -10.64 9.05 -23.31
CA GLU A 125 -9.92 10.25 -22.90
C GLU A 125 -10.38 10.74 -21.53
N THR A 126 -9.40 11.21 -20.74
CA THR A 126 -9.66 11.97 -19.51
C THR A 126 -9.79 13.45 -19.84
N PRO A 127 -10.98 14.08 -19.67
CA PRO A 127 -11.10 15.50 -19.91
C PRO A 127 -10.40 16.33 -18.83
N ARG A 128 -10.00 17.54 -19.22
CA ARG A 128 -9.44 18.56 -18.32
C ARG A 128 -10.58 19.44 -17.80
N ASN A 129 -10.91 19.30 -16.52
CA ASN A 129 -11.96 20.09 -15.86
C ASN A 129 -11.65 20.30 -14.37
N LYS A 130 -12.62 20.86 -13.63
CA LYS A 130 -12.49 21.17 -12.20
C LYS A 130 -12.91 20.04 -11.25
N GLU A 131 -13.19 18.86 -11.78
CA GLU A 131 -13.58 17.69 -11.00
C GLU A 131 -12.31 16.93 -10.58
N ILE A 132 -12.29 16.44 -9.33
CA ILE A 132 -11.18 15.61 -8.85
C ILE A 132 -11.09 14.28 -9.62
N ASN A 133 -12.24 13.75 -9.99
CA ASN A 133 -12.43 12.56 -10.82
C ASN A 133 -13.41 12.89 -11.94
N PRO A 134 -12.93 13.45 -13.07
CA PRO A 134 -13.76 13.72 -14.22
C PRO A 134 -14.38 12.44 -14.81
N ARG A 135 -15.59 12.57 -15.36
CA ARG A 135 -16.15 11.52 -16.25
C ARG A 135 -15.26 11.32 -17.46
N PHE A 136 -15.01 10.08 -17.85
CA PHE A 136 -14.28 9.79 -19.07
C PHE A 136 -15.15 10.00 -20.31
N TYR A 137 -14.52 10.40 -21.41
CA TYR A 137 -15.13 10.31 -22.73
C TYR A 137 -14.72 8.98 -23.36
N MET A 138 -15.65 8.03 -23.41
CA MET A 138 -15.51 6.81 -24.18
C MET A 138 -15.77 7.15 -25.64
N MET A 139 -14.72 7.09 -26.45
CA MET A 139 -14.72 7.53 -27.84
C MET A 139 -15.15 6.41 -28.81
N GLY A 140 -15.82 5.38 -28.29
CA GLY A 140 -16.32 4.23 -29.03
C GLY A 140 -15.69 2.90 -28.60
N GLU A 141 -16.45 1.83 -28.80
CA GLU A 141 -16.07 0.43 -28.62
C GLU A 141 -15.96 -0.25 -30.00
N LEU A 142 -14.86 -0.97 -30.21
CA LEU A 142 -14.71 -1.91 -31.33
C LEU A 142 -15.03 -3.33 -30.88
N ARG A 143 -15.93 -3.98 -31.60
CA ARG A 143 -16.24 -5.42 -31.44
C ARG A 143 -16.28 -6.14 -32.79
N ILE A 144 -15.84 -7.41 -32.80
CA ILE A 144 -15.54 -8.14 -34.04
C ILE A 144 -16.45 -9.36 -34.18
N ARG A 145 -17.27 -9.38 -35.24
CA ARG A 145 -18.17 -10.49 -35.58
C ARG A 145 -17.60 -11.33 -36.70
N CYS A 146 -17.69 -12.64 -36.56
CA CYS A 146 -17.34 -13.59 -37.61
C CYS A 146 -18.58 -14.41 -38.01
N SER A 147 -18.82 -14.51 -39.32
CA SER A 147 -19.90 -15.31 -39.89
C SER A 147 -19.34 -16.32 -40.89
N VAL A 148 -19.71 -17.59 -40.73
CA VAL A 148 -19.34 -18.71 -41.61
C VAL A 148 -20.60 -19.53 -41.92
N GLY A 149 -21.09 -19.45 -43.16
CA GLY A 149 -22.38 -20.03 -43.52
C GLY A 149 -23.53 -19.38 -42.74
N GLU A 150 -24.34 -20.18 -42.06
CA GLU A 150 -25.43 -19.70 -41.18
C GLU A 150 -24.97 -19.38 -39.74
N GLN A 151 -23.73 -19.75 -39.38
CA GLN A 151 -23.21 -19.47 -38.04
C GLN A 151 -22.65 -18.04 -37.99
N SER A 152 -23.06 -17.27 -36.98
CA SER A 152 -22.51 -15.95 -36.70
C SER A 152 -22.28 -15.78 -35.21
N PHE A 153 -21.09 -15.30 -34.83
CA PHE A 153 -20.68 -15.19 -33.43
C PHE A 153 -19.64 -14.10 -33.23
N TRP A 154 -19.48 -13.67 -31.98
CA TRP A 154 -18.49 -12.70 -31.55
C TRP A 154 -17.15 -13.37 -31.25
N LEU A 155 -16.05 -12.79 -31.71
CA LEU A 155 -14.72 -13.38 -31.50
C LEU A 155 -14.26 -13.35 -30.04
N ASP A 156 -14.87 -12.51 -29.22
CA ASP A 156 -14.67 -12.44 -27.77
C ASP A 156 -15.47 -13.48 -26.97
N GLU A 157 -16.41 -14.19 -27.59
CA GLU A 157 -17.30 -15.16 -26.91
C GLU A 157 -17.04 -16.61 -27.32
N ARG A 158 -16.11 -16.87 -28.24
CA ARG A 158 -15.87 -18.20 -28.80
C ARG A 158 -14.40 -18.55 -28.96
N GLY A 159 -14.09 -19.84 -28.77
CA GLY A 159 -12.77 -20.41 -29.03
C GLY A 159 -11.80 -20.36 -27.84
N LYS A 160 -10.58 -20.84 -28.08
CA LYS A 160 -9.45 -20.68 -27.17
C LYS A 160 -8.72 -19.39 -27.53
N ILE A 161 -8.59 -18.48 -26.58
CA ILE A 161 -7.92 -17.21 -26.81
C ILE A 161 -6.59 -17.24 -26.05
N LYS A 162 -5.55 -16.72 -26.68
CA LYS A 162 -4.26 -16.42 -26.06
C LYS A 162 -3.98 -14.95 -26.25
N THR A 163 -3.70 -14.24 -25.17
CA THR A 163 -3.54 -12.78 -25.17
C THR A 163 -2.15 -12.43 -24.69
N VAL A 164 -1.47 -11.54 -25.41
CA VAL A 164 -0.17 -10.99 -25.06
C VAL A 164 -0.31 -9.48 -24.88
N TYR A 165 0.08 -9.01 -23.70
CA TYR A 165 0.02 -7.62 -23.28
C TYR A 165 1.39 -6.97 -23.48
N TYR A 166 1.42 -5.84 -24.19
CA TYR A 166 2.61 -5.06 -24.44
C TYR A 166 2.47 -3.64 -23.89
N PRO A 167 3.58 -2.95 -23.59
CA PRO A 167 3.55 -1.54 -23.18
C PRO A 167 2.90 -0.60 -24.21
N TRP A 168 2.77 -1.00 -25.47
CA TRP A 168 2.16 -0.22 -26.55
C TRP A 168 0.75 -0.70 -26.95
N GLY A 169 0.31 -1.88 -26.51
CA GLY A 169 -0.98 -2.44 -26.93
C GLY A 169 -1.18 -3.90 -26.58
N THR A 170 -2.12 -4.55 -27.26
CA THR A 170 -2.49 -5.96 -26.99
C THR A 170 -2.55 -6.79 -28.26
N VAL A 171 -2.23 -8.08 -28.14
CA VAL A 171 -2.29 -9.05 -29.24
C VAL A 171 -3.06 -10.28 -28.79
N HIS A 172 -4.15 -10.58 -29.48
CA HIS A 172 -4.99 -11.76 -29.25
C HIS A 172 -4.78 -12.79 -30.36
N GLN A 173 -4.73 -14.05 -29.98
CA GLN A 173 -4.78 -15.21 -30.85
C GLN A 173 -6.04 -16.00 -30.54
N VAL A 174 -7.06 -15.88 -31.40
CA VAL A 174 -8.33 -16.60 -31.27
C VAL A 174 -8.24 -17.89 -32.10
N ASP A 175 -8.24 -19.04 -31.43
CA ASP A 175 -8.21 -20.37 -32.05
C ASP A 175 -9.60 -21.01 -31.98
N LEU A 176 -10.26 -21.13 -33.13
CA LEU A 176 -11.59 -21.74 -33.26
C LEU A 176 -11.52 -23.25 -33.54
N ARG A 177 -10.31 -23.84 -33.58
CA ARG A 177 -10.14 -25.26 -33.83
C ARG A 177 -10.52 -26.11 -32.60
N PRO A 178 -11.01 -27.33 -32.80
CA PRO A 178 -11.26 -27.99 -34.09
C PRO A 178 -12.61 -27.62 -34.73
N GLU A 179 -13.44 -26.81 -34.09
CA GLU A 179 -14.81 -26.49 -34.54
C GLU A 179 -14.83 -25.85 -35.94
N LEU A 180 -13.91 -24.91 -36.17
CA LEU A 180 -13.68 -24.31 -37.48
C LEU A 180 -12.17 -24.34 -37.78
N PRO A 181 -11.74 -24.69 -39.01
CA PRO A 181 -10.34 -24.60 -39.45
C PRO A 181 -9.88 -23.14 -39.66
N LEU A 182 -10.06 -22.30 -38.64
CA LEU A 182 -9.88 -20.86 -38.67
C LEU A 182 -9.31 -20.36 -37.34
N GLN A 183 -8.38 -19.41 -37.45
CA GLN A 183 -7.82 -18.66 -36.33
C GLN A 183 -7.77 -17.18 -36.69
N PHE A 184 -7.61 -16.32 -35.68
CA PHE A 184 -7.40 -14.89 -35.87
C PHE A 184 -6.23 -14.43 -35.03
N LYS A 185 -5.36 -13.61 -35.61
CA LYS A 185 -4.43 -12.75 -34.87
C LYS A 185 -4.98 -11.33 -34.90
N ILE A 186 -5.29 -10.78 -33.74
CA ILE A 186 -5.84 -9.44 -33.58
C ILE A 186 -4.82 -8.61 -32.81
N GLN A 187 -4.45 -7.43 -33.30
CA GLN A 187 -3.51 -6.53 -32.65
C GLN A 187 -4.16 -5.16 -32.50
N ALA A 188 -4.23 -4.63 -31.28
CA ALA A 188 -4.68 -3.29 -30.99
C ALA A 188 -3.52 -2.44 -30.46
N VAL A 189 -3.36 -1.23 -30.99
CA VAL A 189 -2.28 -0.29 -30.67
C VAL A 189 -2.85 1.11 -30.53
N LEU A 190 -2.37 1.91 -29.58
CA LEU A 190 -2.64 3.35 -29.60
C LEU A 190 -2.08 4.00 -30.87
N ALA A 191 -2.90 4.76 -31.57
CA ALA A 191 -2.50 5.60 -32.69
C ALA A 191 -2.06 6.97 -32.13
N GLU A 192 -0.76 7.09 -31.90
CA GLU A 192 -0.18 8.20 -31.18
C GLU A 192 -0.95 8.56 -29.89
N ASN A 193 -1.38 9.81 -29.73
CA ASN A 193 -2.15 10.31 -28.60
C ASN A 193 -3.59 10.69 -28.98
N CYS A 194 -4.09 10.21 -30.11
CA CYS A 194 -5.37 10.65 -30.66
C CYS A 194 -6.28 9.52 -31.12
N GLY A 195 -5.83 8.26 -31.15
CA GLY A 195 -6.63 7.19 -31.69
C GLY A 195 -6.21 5.78 -31.29
N ILE A 196 -6.84 4.79 -31.94
CA ILE A 196 -6.47 3.38 -31.89
C ILE A 196 -6.41 2.80 -33.30
N VAL A 197 -5.44 1.91 -33.54
CA VAL A 197 -5.37 1.03 -34.70
C VAL A 197 -5.65 -0.39 -34.24
N VAL A 198 -6.63 -1.05 -34.84
CA VAL A 198 -6.88 -2.49 -34.63
C VAL A 198 -6.71 -3.23 -35.95
N GLU A 199 -5.79 -4.18 -35.98
CA GLU A 199 -5.51 -5.06 -37.12
C GLU A 199 -6.03 -6.47 -36.83
N VAL A 200 -6.81 -7.03 -37.75
CA VAL A 200 -7.36 -8.39 -37.70
C VAL A 200 -6.81 -9.18 -38.87
N LEU A 201 -6.03 -10.21 -38.58
CA LEU A 201 -5.46 -11.14 -39.55
C LEU A 201 -6.11 -12.52 -39.40
N PRO A 202 -6.98 -12.93 -40.34
CA PRO A 202 -7.49 -14.30 -40.39
C PRO A 202 -6.39 -15.27 -40.85
N ILE A 203 -6.35 -16.44 -40.23
CA ILE A 203 -5.41 -17.52 -40.55
C ILE A 203 -6.25 -18.79 -40.70
N GLY A 204 -6.42 -19.28 -41.92
CA GLY A 204 -7.19 -20.50 -42.18
C GLY A 204 -6.37 -21.64 -42.76
N ASP A 205 -6.95 -22.83 -42.77
CA ASP A 205 -6.35 -24.02 -43.40
C ASP A 205 -6.60 -23.97 -44.91
N ALA A 206 -5.54 -23.80 -45.70
CA ALA A 206 -5.60 -23.78 -47.16
C ALA A 206 -6.19 -25.07 -47.75
N ASN A 207 -6.12 -26.20 -47.03
CA ASN A 207 -6.70 -27.47 -47.47
C ASN A 207 -8.20 -27.58 -47.16
N LYS A 208 -8.77 -26.66 -46.38
CA LYS A 208 -10.18 -26.64 -45.97
C LYS A 208 -10.73 -25.21 -46.05
N PRO A 209 -10.88 -24.65 -47.26
CA PRO A 209 -11.32 -23.27 -47.44
C PRO A 209 -12.73 -23.04 -46.89
N LEU A 210 -12.92 -21.92 -46.19
CA LEU A 210 -14.19 -21.41 -45.69
C LEU A 210 -14.45 -20.05 -46.32
N ASN A 211 -15.71 -19.80 -46.67
CA ASN A 211 -16.19 -18.45 -46.98
C ASN A 211 -16.57 -17.77 -45.67
N VAL A 212 -15.89 -16.67 -45.36
CA VAL A 212 -16.02 -15.94 -44.10
C VAL A 212 -16.47 -14.51 -44.40
N GLU A 213 -17.43 -14.01 -43.62
CA GLU A 213 -17.72 -12.58 -43.51
C GLU A 213 -17.27 -12.08 -42.14
N LEU A 214 -16.42 -11.07 -42.13
CA LEU A 214 -15.96 -10.36 -40.93
C LEU A 214 -16.69 -9.02 -40.84
N GLY A 215 -17.28 -8.71 -39.69
CA GLY A 215 -17.87 -7.41 -39.39
C GLY A 215 -17.12 -6.71 -38.26
N LEU A 216 -16.59 -5.53 -38.52
CA LEU A 216 -15.91 -4.67 -37.55
C LEU A 216 -16.89 -3.56 -37.13
N TYR A 217 -17.42 -3.67 -35.91
CA TYR A 217 -18.48 -2.79 -35.38
C TYR A 217 -17.85 -1.75 -34.47
N TYR A 218 -18.00 -0.47 -34.82
CA TYR A 218 -17.48 0.64 -34.02
C TYR A 218 -18.57 1.65 -33.67
N GLY A 219 -18.60 2.13 -32.44
CA GLY A 219 -19.53 3.15 -31.95
C GLY A 219 -19.79 3.00 -30.46
N GLY A 220 -20.87 3.60 -29.96
CA GLY A 220 -21.17 3.66 -28.52
C GLY A 220 -20.35 4.74 -27.84
N LEU A 221 -20.44 5.97 -28.35
CA LEU A 221 -19.85 7.13 -27.67
C LEU A 221 -20.59 7.36 -26.36
N ASP A 222 -19.84 7.57 -25.26
CA ASP A 222 -20.45 7.72 -23.95
C ASP A 222 -19.60 8.60 -23.00
N SER A 223 -20.28 9.29 -22.07
CA SER A 223 -19.66 9.94 -20.93
C SER A 223 -19.87 9.07 -19.69
N LYS A 224 -18.92 8.16 -19.45
CA LYS A 224 -19.00 7.20 -18.34
C LYS A 224 -18.54 7.84 -17.03
N PHE A 225 -19.33 7.65 -15.98
CA PHE A 225 -18.87 7.89 -14.61
C PHE A 225 -17.95 6.74 -14.20
N ILE A 226 -16.96 7.04 -13.37
CA ILE A 226 -16.17 6.02 -12.70
C ILE A 226 -17.08 5.36 -11.67
N ASN A 227 -17.37 4.07 -11.86
CA ASN A 227 -17.56 3.22 -10.70
C ASN A 227 -16.20 2.58 -10.42
N PHE A 228 -15.97 2.14 -9.18
CA PHE A 228 -14.85 1.25 -8.81
C PHE A 228 -14.76 -0.03 -9.67
N PHE A 229 -15.76 -0.24 -10.54
CA PHE A 229 -15.81 -1.21 -11.61
C PHE A 229 -15.37 -0.60 -12.93
N PRO A 230 -14.47 -1.25 -13.68
CA PRO A 230 -14.12 -0.84 -15.02
C PRO A 230 -15.19 -1.34 -16.03
N GLU A 231 -16.41 -0.81 -15.94
CA GLU A 231 -17.57 -1.22 -16.76
C GLU A 231 -17.50 -0.69 -18.20
N TYR A 232 -16.37 -0.83 -18.89
CA TYR A 232 -16.22 -0.32 -20.26
C TYR A 232 -17.04 -1.12 -21.27
N PHE A 233 -17.29 -2.42 -21.03
CA PHE A 233 -17.91 -3.31 -22.01
C PHE A 233 -19.22 -3.98 -21.54
N ILE A 234 -19.81 -3.52 -20.43
CA ILE A 234 -21.07 -4.07 -19.90
C ILE A 234 -22.26 -3.56 -20.72
N ILE A 235 -23.08 -4.50 -21.22
CA ILE A 235 -24.31 -4.19 -21.96
C ILE A 235 -25.42 -3.87 -20.95
N ASN A 236 -25.75 -2.59 -20.74
CA ASN A 236 -26.91 -2.21 -19.94
C ASN A 236 -28.15 -2.14 -20.84
N SER A 237 -29.23 -2.84 -20.47
CA SER A 237 -30.51 -2.82 -21.21
C SER A 237 -31.16 -1.44 -21.36
N ASN A 238 -30.73 -0.46 -20.55
CA ASN A 238 -31.17 0.94 -20.59
C ASN A 238 -30.17 1.88 -21.28
N ASP A 239 -29.04 1.37 -21.77
CA ASP A 239 -28.08 2.20 -22.50
C ASP A 239 -28.76 2.65 -23.81
N SER A 240 -28.77 3.95 -24.08
CA SER A 240 -29.30 4.50 -25.32
C SER A 240 -28.33 5.56 -25.78
N HIS A 241 -27.35 5.16 -26.59
CA HIS A 241 -26.38 6.09 -27.15
C HIS A 241 -27.07 7.04 -28.12
N ASN A 242 -26.65 8.32 -28.15
CA ASN A 242 -27.19 9.33 -29.05
C ASN A 242 -26.26 9.56 -30.26
N ASP A 243 -25.42 8.57 -30.58
CA ASP A 243 -24.48 8.60 -31.69
C ASP A 243 -25.16 9.02 -32.99
N THR A 244 -24.60 10.06 -33.60
CA THR A 244 -24.87 10.45 -34.97
C THR A 244 -23.73 9.95 -35.85
N VAL A 245 -24.05 9.28 -36.96
CA VAL A 245 -23.06 8.75 -37.90
C VAL A 245 -23.22 9.46 -39.25
N GLU A 246 -22.17 10.18 -39.65
CA GLU A 246 -22.06 10.81 -40.97
C GLU A 246 -21.05 10.02 -41.82
N LEU A 247 -21.51 9.42 -42.90
CA LEU A 247 -20.65 8.72 -43.87
C LEU A 247 -20.10 9.69 -44.92
N ASN A 248 -18.78 9.69 -45.11
CA ASN A 248 -18.11 10.41 -46.19
C ASN A 248 -17.06 9.52 -46.85
N ASN A 249 -17.35 9.05 -48.06
CA ASN A 249 -16.55 8.03 -48.77
C ASN A 249 -16.37 6.76 -47.89
N ASN A 250 -15.12 6.41 -47.58
CA ASN A 250 -14.71 5.22 -46.82
C ASN A 250 -14.48 5.51 -45.32
N MET A 251 -14.97 6.66 -44.85
CA MET A 251 -14.80 7.16 -43.50
C MET A 251 -16.17 7.45 -42.89
N ALA A 252 -16.31 7.15 -41.61
CA ALA A 252 -17.44 7.56 -40.79
C ALA A 252 -17.00 8.60 -39.78
N LYS A 253 -17.81 9.63 -39.58
CA LYS A 253 -17.68 10.58 -38.49
C LYS A 253 -18.81 10.29 -37.49
N LEU A 254 -18.41 10.01 -36.25
CA LEU A 254 -19.30 9.77 -35.12
C LEU A 254 -19.27 11.00 -34.20
N ALA A 255 -20.43 11.37 -33.68
CA ALA A 255 -20.56 12.42 -32.67
C ALA A 255 -21.74 12.14 -31.74
N ASP A 256 -21.57 12.47 -30.46
CA ASP A 256 -22.64 12.50 -29.47
C ASP A 256 -22.80 13.96 -28.97
N PRO A 257 -24.02 14.51 -28.82
CA PRO A 257 -24.23 15.87 -28.33
C PRO A 257 -23.62 16.19 -26.96
N ASN A 258 -23.38 15.17 -26.13
CA ASN A 258 -22.83 15.29 -24.78
C ASN A 258 -21.30 15.13 -24.73
N ILE A 259 -20.68 14.75 -25.84
CA ILE A 259 -19.22 14.60 -25.94
C ILE A 259 -18.67 15.70 -26.85
N PRO A 260 -17.76 16.57 -26.38
CA PRO A 260 -17.24 17.70 -27.15
C PRO A 260 -16.25 17.30 -28.25
N LEU A 261 -16.18 16.02 -28.61
CA LEU A 261 -15.21 15.44 -29.55
C LEU A 261 -15.94 14.77 -30.72
N LYS A 262 -15.34 14.85 -31.91
CA LYS A 262 -15.77 14.11 -33.09
C LYS A 262 -14.79 12.97 -33.36
N ILE A 263 -15.32 11.77 -33.57
CA ILE A 263 -14.53 10.57 -33.79
C ILE A 263 -14.62 10.17 -35.25
N PHE A 264 -13.48 10.00 -35.90
CA PHE A 264 -13.40 9.56 -37.28
C PHE A 264 -12.91 8.13 -37.32
N VAL A 265 -13.61 7.30 -38.10
CA VAL A 265 -13.36 5.87 -38.20
C VAL A 265 -13.21 5.49 -39.66
N SER A 266 -12.16 4.74 -39.97
CA SER A 266 -11.90 4.24 -41.32
C SER A 266 -11.38 2.80 -41.27
N ALA A 267 -11.52 2.07 -42.37
CA ALA A 267 -11.02 0.71 -42.49
C ALA A 267 -10.27 0.43 -43.80
N GLU A 268 -9.27 -0.47 -43.72
CA GLU A 268 -8.46 -0.94 -44.85
C GLU A 268 -8.37 -2.48 -44.86
N PRO A 269 -8.57 -3.16 -46.02
CA PRO A 269 -9.09 -2.62 -47.27
C PRO A 269 -10.52 -2.11 -47.08
N THR A 270 -10.98 -1.15 -47.87
CA THR A 270 -12.37 -0.69 -47.73
C THR A 270 -13.32 -1.77 -48.25
N GLY A 271 -14.05 -2.41 -47.33
CA GLY A 271 -15.11 -3.37 -47.63
C GLY A 271 -16.46 -2.68 -47.89
N THR A 272 -17.55 -3.34 -47.51
CA THR A 272 -18.88 -2.71 -47.48
C THR A 272 -19.04 -1.95 -46.16
N VAL A 273 -19.52 -0.71 -46.23
CA VAL A 273 -19.71 0.17 -45.07
C VAL A 273 -21.20 0.40 -44.87
N GLU A 274 -21.71 0.14 -43.67
CA GLU A 274 -23.13 0.26 -43.32
C GLU A 274 -23.30 0.87 -41.93
N VAL A 275 -24.40 1.59 -41.71
CA VAL A 275 -24.81 2.05 -40.37
C VAL A 275 -25.83 1.07 -39.82
N ASP A 276 -25.49 0.39 -38.73
CA ASP A 276 -26.43 -0.46 -38.00
C ASP A 276 -27.36 0.41 -37.16
N SER A 277 -28.58 0.61 -37.66
CA SER A 277 -29.63 1.43 -37.03
C SER A 277 -30.61 0.58 -36.20
N GLY A 278 -30.34 -0.71 -35.99
CA GLY A 278 -31.20 -1.62 -35.24
C GLY A 278 -30.90 -1.66 -33.74
N LYS A 279 -31.93 -1.75 -32.89
CA LYS A 279 -31.75 -2.25 -31.52
C LYS A 279 -31.54 -3.76 -31.64
N THR A 280 -30.35 -4.26 -31.37
CA THR A 280 -30.08 -5.70 -31.33
C THR A 280 -30.05 -6.17 -29.86
N SER A 281 -30.09 -7.48 -29.63
CA SER A 281 -29.81 -8.05 -28.29
C SER A 281 -28.37 -7.82 -27.82
N ASP A 282 -27.48 -7.41 -28.74
CA ASP A 282 -26.04 -7.41 -28.55
C ASP A 282 -25.47 -5.98 -28.44
N PHE A 283 -26.14 -4.96 -28.99
CA PHE A 283 -25.84 -3.53 -28.85
C PHE A 283 -27.07 -2.63 -29.04
N THR A 284 -26.92 -1.37 -28.62
CA THR A 284 -27.77 -0.24 -28.94
C THR A 284 -27.51 0.30 -30.37
N THR A 285 -28.46 1.08 -30.90
CA THR A 285 -28.50 1.58 -32.30
C THR A 285 -27.35 2.54 -32.66
N ASN A 286 -27.05 2.69 -33.96
CA ASN A 286 -26.18 3.69 -34.61
C ASN A 286 -24.66 3.41 -34.61
N ARG A 287 -24.25 2.14 -34.82
CA ARG A 287 -22.82 1.80 -35.03
C ARG A 287 -22.42 1.82 -36.50
N ILE A 288 -21.17 2.16 -36.78
CA ILE A 288 -20.57 1.95 -38.10
C ILE A 288 -20.06 0.51 -38.21
N VAL A 289 -20.37 -0.16 -39.31
CA VAL A 289 -19.97 -1.55 -39.57
C VAL A 289 -19.18 -1.63 -40.87
N PHE A 290 -17.95 -2.13 -40.78
CA PHE A 290 -17.13 -2.48 -41.95
C PHE A 290 -17.20 -4.00 -42.16
N LYS A 291 -17.83 -4.41 -43.27
CA LYS A 291 -17.99 -5.82 -43.64
C LYS A 291 -16.99 -6.24 -44.72
N HIS A 292 -16.32 -7.35 -44.49
CA HIS A 292 -15.35 -7.92 -45.41
C HIS A 292 -15.65 -9.39 -45.67
N LYS A 293 -15.79 -9.78 -46.94
CA LYS A 293 -15.96 -11.17 -47.35
C LYS A 293 -14.64 -11.69 -47.93
N PHE A 294 -14.22 -12.88 -47.51
CA PHE A 294 -13.01 -13.53 -48.01
C PHE A 294 -13.12 -15.06 -47.93
N SER A 295 -12.25 -15.75 -48.68
CA SER A 295 -12.09 -17.20 -48.61
C SER A 295 -10.79 -17.55 -47.90
N THR A 296 -10.81 -18.53 -46.99
CA THR A 296 -9.59 -18.93 -46.25
C THR A 296 -8.58 -19.73 -47.07
N GLY A 297 -8.92 -20.09 -48.31
CA GLY A 297 -8.01 -20.76 -49.26
C GLY A 297 -7.17 -19.79 -50.09
N GLU A 298 -7.38 -18.47 -49.96
CA GLU A 298 -6.68 -17.44 -50.73
C GLU A 298 -5.59 -16.74 -49.89
N ASN A 299 -4.79 -15.87 -50.52
CA ASN A 299 -3.83 -15.04 -49.79
C ASN A 299 -4.57 -13.87 -49.10
N ILE A 300 -4.98 -14.08 -47.86
CA ILE A 300 -5.79 -13.14 -47.07
C ILE A 300 -4.89 -11.99 -46.56
N ARG A 301 -5.28 -10.74 -46.85
CA ARG A 301 -4.67 -9.55 -46.23
C ARG A 301 -5.30 -9.25 -44.87
N SER A 302 -4.61 -8.50 -44.03
CA SER A 302 -5.19 -8.01 -42.77
C SER A 302 -6.30 -6.97 -43.02
N PHE A 303 -7.25 -6.93 -42.10
CA PHE A 303 -8.31 -5.93 -42.03
C PHE A 303 -8.02 -4.99 -40.87
N ARG A 304 -7.95 -3.69 -41.12
CA ARG A 304 -7.51 -2.68 -40.16
C ARG A 304 -8.62 -1.67 -39.93
N VAL A 305 -8.84 -1.27 -38.68
CA VAL A 305 -9.67 -0.12 -38.30
C VAL A 305 -8.78 0.92 -37.64
N LEU A 306 -8.93 2.18 -38.05
CA LEU A 306 -8.37 3.35 -37.36
C LEU A 306 -9.54 4.19 -36.86
N ALA A 307 -9.59 4.42 -35.56
CA ALA A 307 -10.51 5.35 -34.93
C ALA A 307 -9.71 6.43 -34.21
N CYS A 308 -10.03 7.71 -34.46
CA CYS A 308 -9.29 8.83 -33.90
C CYS A 308 -10.17 10.05 -33.62
N LYS A 309 -9.82 10.83 -32.59
CA LYS A 309 -10.42 12.13 -32.32
C LYS A 309 -9.83 13.22 -33.21
N ILE A 310 -10.67 14.15 -33.63
CA ILE A 310 -10.29 15.36 -34.35
C ILE A 310 -10.91 16.57 -33.67
N GLU A 311 -10.07 17.49 -33.19
CA GLU A 311 -10.47 18.65 -32.40
C GLU A 311 -10.89 19.87 -33.25
N ASP A 312 -10.50 19.97 -34.53
CA ASP A 312 -10.95 21.00 -35.50
C ASP A 312 -10.46 20.68 -36.95
N ASP A 313 -11.05 21.34 -37.97
CA ASP A 313 -10.73 21.23 -39.41
C ASP A 313 -9.24 21.49 -39.78
N LYS A 314 -8.42 21.96 -38.84
CA LYS A 314 -6.96 22.16 -39.00
C LYS A 314 -6.11 20.93 -38.67
N SER A 315 -6.70 19.84 -38.20
CA SER A 315 -6.00 18.57 -37.90
C SER A 315 -5.81 17.67 -39.13
N ALA A 316 -5.36 18.25 -40.23
CA ALA A 316 -4.99 17.56 -41.48
C ALA A 316 -3.75 16.64 -41.36
N LYS A 317 -3.56 15.95 -40.21
CA LYS A 317 -2.44 15.03 -39.96
C LYS A 317 -2.82 13.54 -39.98
N LEU A 318 -4.10 13.18 -39.95
CA LEU A 318 -4.53 11.78 -40.05
C LEU A 318 -4.90 11.42 -41.49
N SER A 319 -3.91 10.89 -42.24
CA SER A 319 -4.14 10.37 -43.58
C SER A 319 -4.62 8.93 -43.49
N ILE A 320 -5.75 8.61 -44.12
CA ILE A 320 -6.14 7.22 -44.39
C ILE A 320 -4.97 6.52 -45.09
N GLY A 321 -4.63 5.29 -44.66
CA GLY A 321 -3.54 4.49 -45.23
C GLY A 321 -2.18 4.63 -44.54
N LYS A 322 -2.09 5.31 -43.39
CA LYS A 322 -0.87 5.44 -42.57
C LYS A 322 -0.83 4.53 -41.33
N PHE A 323 -1.59 3.43 -41.34
CA PHE A 323 -1.70 2.52 -40.19
C PHE A 323 -0.33 2.06 -39.66
N ASP A 324 0.55 1.63 -40.55
CA ASP A 324 1.88 1.12 -40.18
C ASP A 324 2.76 2.23 -39.57
N GLU A 325 2.60 3.49 -40.02
CA GLU A 325 3.31 4.64 -39.46
C GLU A 325 2.89 4.87 -38.00
N TYR A 326 1.58 4.89 -37.71
CA TYR A 326 1.09 5.08 -36.33
C TYR A 326 1.50 3.95 -35.40
N VAL A 327 1.38 2.70 -35.86
CA VAL A 327 1.81 1.53 -35.08
C VAL A 327 3.31 1.61 -34.78
N GLN A 328 4.13 1.95 -35.79
CA GLN A 328 5.58 2.02 -35.60
C GLN A 328 5.99 3.18 -34.70
N GLN A 329 5.35 4.35 -34.83
CA GLN A 329 5.64 5.50 -33.96
C GLN A 329 5.34 5.21 -32.49
N THR A 330 4.19 4.60 -32.19
CA THR A 330 3.85 4.22 -30.81
C THR A 330 4.81 3.16 -30.27
N LYS A 331 5.18 2.15 -31.08
CA LYS A 331 6.18 1.15 -30.66
C LYS A 331 7.54 1.80 -30.40
N ASN A 332 8.01 2.65 -31.30
CA ASN A 332 9.28 3.38 -31.14
C ASN A 332 9.28 4.23 -29.85
N TYR A 333 8.18 4.90 -29.53
CA TYR A 333 8.04 5.69 -28.30
C TYR A 333 8.29 4.84 -27.04
N TYR A 334 7.65 3.68 -26.92
CA TYR A 334 7.86 2.81 -25.77
C TYR A 334 9.22 2.08 -25.82
N ASP A 335 9.73 1.75 -27.01
CA ASP A 335 11.08 1.22 -27.15
C ASP A 335 12.13 2.24 -26.68
N GLU A 336 11.96 3.53 -26.98
CA GLU A 336 12.85 4.61 -26.50
C GLU A 336 12.82 4.69 -24.96
N ILE A 337 11.63 4.66 -24.35
CA ILE A 337 11.48 4.64 -22.89
C ILE A 337 12.18 3.42 -22.29
N LEU A 338 11.89 2.22 -22.79
CA LEU A 338 12.40 0.97 -22.23
C LEU A 338 13.89 0.76 -22.51
N ASN A 339 14.43 1.32 -23.60
CA ASN A 339 15.88 1.29 -23.89
C ASN A 339 16.68 2.37 -23.15
N SER A 340 16.00 3.37 -22.57
CA SER A 340 16.64 4.38 -21.71
C SER A 340 17.10 3.81 -20.36
N VAL A 341 16.56 2.64 -19.98
CA VAL A 341 16.89 1.91 -18.75
C VAL A 341 17.27 0.46 -19.05
N ASP A 342 18.03 -0.15 -18.16
CA ASP A 342 18.29 -1.60 -18.19
C ASP A 342 18.46 -2.10 -16.77
N ILE A 343 17.90 -3.26 -16.46
CA ILE A 343 18.06 -3.91 -15.17
C ILE A 343 18.35 -5.39 -15.40
N LYS A 344 19.29 -5.93 -14.63
CA LYS A 344 19.56 -7.35 -14.62
C LYS A 344 19.87 -7.80 -13.21
N THR A 345 18.99 -8.63 -12.67
CA THR A 345 19.18 -9.32 -11.39
C THR A 345 18.85 -10.81 -11.55
N PRO A 346 19.25 -11.67 -10.59
CA PRO A 346 18.78 -13.05 -10.53
C PRO A 346 17.25 -13.19 -10.34
N ASP A 347 16.58 -12.13 -9.90
CA ASP A 347 15.15 -12.08 -9.68
C ASP A 347 14.40 -11.49 -10.89
N THR A 348 13.91 -12.39 -11.74
CA THR A 348 13.17 -12.04 -12.96
C THR A 348 11.86 -11.30 -12.69
N VAL A 349 11.23 -11.52 -11.52
CA VAL A 349 10.01 -10.81 -11.13
C VAL A 349 10.33 -9.36 -10.78
N LEU A 350 11.41 -9.13 -10.03
CA LEU A 350 11.88 -7.78 -9.71
C LEU A 350 12.26 -7.00 -10.98
N ASN A 351 12.97 -7.64 -11.93
CA ASN A 351 13.32 -7.04 -13.21
C ASN A 351 12.05 -6.61 -13.96
N THR A 352 11.04 -7.48 -14.00
CA THR A 352 9.75 -7.21 -14.64
C THR A 352 8.98 -6.09 -13.96
N GLY A 353 8.92 -6.10 -12.62
CA GLY A 353 8.32 -5.03 -11.83
C GLY A 353 8.97 -3.67 -12.09
N PHE A 354 10.29 -3.63 -12.29
CA PHE A 354 11.01 -2.39 -12.60
C PHE A 354 10.57 -1.82 -13.95
N TYR A 355 10.57 -2.61 -15.02
CA TYR A 355 10.07 -2.13 -16.31
C TYR A 355 8.58 -1.76 -16.25
N ALA A 356 7.76 -2.48 -15.49
CA ALA A 356 6.35 -2.14 -15.31
C ALA A 356 6.19 -0.78 -14.64
N SER A 357 6.98 -0.50 -13.60
CA SER A 357 6.95 0.78 -12.89
C SER A 357 7.34 1.97 -13.79
N VAL A 358 8.32 1.78 -14.68
CA VAL A 358 8.74 2.80 -15.67
C VAL A 358 7.59 3.11 -16.64
N VAL A 359 6.88 2.08 -17.11
CA VAL A 359 5.73 2.25 -18.01
C VAL A 359 4.55 2.90 -17.29
N ASN A 360 4.25 2.53 -16.04
CA ASN A 360 3.16 3.13 -15.26
C ASN A 360 3.42 4.61 -14.96
N LEU A 361 4.67 4.97 -14.65
CA LEU A 361 5.06 6.37 -14.44
C LEU A 361 4.89 7.19 -15.73
N ASP A 362 5.08 6.60 -16.91
CA ASP A 362 4.79 7.27 -18.18
C ASP A 362 3.29 7.34 -18.49
N TYR A 363 2.54 6.26 -18.27
CA TYR A 363 1.08 6.23 -18.48
C TYR A 363 0.36 7.30 -17.66
N THR A 364 0.81 7.53 -16.42
CA THR A 364 0.20 8.48 -15.49
C THR A 364 0.74 9.90 -15.67
N TYR A 365 1.80 10.10 -16.47
CA TYR A 365 2.31 11.43 -16.80
C TYR A 365 1.34 12.16 -17.72
N GLN A 366 0.70 13.20 -17.18
CA GLN A 366 -0.22 14.10 -17.85
C GLN A 366 0.38 15.51 -17.74
N PRO A 367 1.18 15.95 -18.73
CA PRO A 367 1.93 17.20 -18.63
C PRO A 367 1.08 18.35 -18.08
N PRO A 368 1.62 19.15 -17.14
CA PRO A 368 3.02 19.16 -16.69
C PRO A 368 3.39 18.18 -15.55
N GLY A 369 2.47 17.35 -15.04
CA GLY A 369 2.72 16.47 -13.89
C GLY A 369 2.19 15.04 -14.06
N TRP A 370 1.97 14.33 -12.95
CA TRP A 370 1.40 12.99 -12.91
C TRP A 370 0.03 12.98 -12.24
N PHE A 371 -0.91 12.25 -12.82
CA PHE A 371 -2.13 11.89 -12.10
C PHE A 371 -1.85 10.77 -11.10
N GLU A 372 -2.64 10.73 -10.04
CA GLU A 372 -2.57 9.68 -9.02
C GLU A 372 -2.90 8.30 -9.59
N GLY A 373 -3.95 8.21 -10.41
CA GLY A 373 -4.29 6.99 -11.12
C GLY A 373 -4.71 7.23 -12.56
N ILE A 374 -4.72 6.13 -13.34
CA ILE A 374 -5.16 6.13 -14.74
C ILE A 374 -6.70 6.13 -14.82
N HIS A 375 -7.35 5.31 -14.01
CA HIS A 375 -8.80 5.12 -13.98
C HIS A 375 -9.51 5.95 -12.92
N GLU A 376 -8.87 6.13 -11.79
CA GLU A 376 -9.39 6.88 -10.67
C GLU A 376 -8.33 7.88 -10.22
N TRP A 377 -8.75 8.86 -9.43
CA TRP A 377 -7.89 9.94 -8.97
C TRP A 377 -7.15 10.61 -10.13
N ASN A 378 -7.89 11.03 -11.16
CA ASN A 378 -7.33 11.76 -12.30
C ASN A 378 -7.03 13.23 -11.96
N SER A 379 -6.35 13.40 -10.84
CA SER A 379 -5.90 14.63 -10.24
C SER A 379 -4.41 14.55 -9.97
N TYR A 380 -3.73 15.68 -9.99
CA TYR A 380 -2.34 15.80 -9.63
C TYR A 380 -2.18 15.71 -8.11
N PHE A 381 -1.58 14.60 -7.66
CA PHE A 381 -1.30 14.31 -6.26
C PHE A 381 0.21 14.03 -6.10
N LEU A 382 1.02 15.09 -6.20
CA LEU A 382 2.47 15.01 -6.42
C LEU A 382 3.32 15.01 -5.14
N ASN A 383 2.69 14.87 -3.99
CA ASN A 383 3.28 15.01 -2.66
C ASN A 383 3.83 13.69 -2.10
N ASN A 384 4.34 12.80 -2.94
CA ASN A 384 4.93 11.51 -2.52
C ASN A 384 6.23 11.22 -3.30
N TYR A 385 6.18 10.44 -4.39
CA TYR A 385 7.39 9.88 -5.03
C TYR A 385 7.61 10.23 -6.51
N HIS A 386 6.64 10.81 -7.23
CA HIS A 386 6.75 10.97 -8.70
C HIS A 386 7.99 11.73 -9.15
N MET A 387 8.30 12.85 -8.49
CA MET A 387 9.43 13.70 -8.86
C MET A 387 10.75 13.05 -8.44
N SER A 388 10.78 12.33 -7.31
CA SER A 388 11.94 11.50 -6.93
C SER A 388 12.20 10.39 -7.96
N ALA A 389 11.15 9.69 -8.41
CA ALA A 389 11.24 8.65 -9.42
C ALA A 389 11.71 9.20 -10.77
N ALA A 390 11.19 10.36 -11.19
CA ALA A 390 11.65 11.06 -12.39
C ALA A 390 13.14 11.45 -12.28
N VAL A 391 13.58 11.96 -11.12
CA VAL A 391 15.01 12.24 -10.85
C VAL A 391 15.83 10.96 -10.94
N ALA A 392 15.40 9.86 -10.34
CA ALA A 392 16.10 8.57 -10.39
C ALA A 392 16.33 8.09 -11.84
N LEU A 393 15.33 8.25 -12.70
CA LEU A 393 15.43 7.96 -14.15
C LEU A 393 16.28 8.97 -14.94
N GLY A 394 16.54 10.16 -14.38
CA GLY A 394 17.19 11.27 -15.06
C GLY A 394 16.25 12.09 -15.94
N GLN A 395 14.95 12.04 -15.68
CA GLN A 395 13.91 12.83 -16.34
C GLN A 395 13.75 14.21 -15.67
N PHE A 396 14.83 14.99 -15.64
CA PHE A 396 14.88 16.25 -14.90
C PHE A 396 13.83 17.28 -15.35
N ASP A 397 13.52 17.35 -16.64
CA ASP A 397 12.47 18.25 -17.14
C ASP A 397 11.09 17.90 -16.57
N ARG A 398 10.73 16.62 -16.52
CA ARG A 398 9.45 16.17 -15.94
C ARG A 398 9.40 16.45 -14.43
N ALA A 399 10.51 16.21 -13.72
CA ALA A 399 10.63 16.51 -12.30
C ALA A 399 10.45 18.01 -12.02
N ARG A 400 11.13 18.88 -12.80
CA ARG A 400 10.99 20.34 -12.73
C ARG A 400 9.54 20.77 -12.95
N ASP A 401 8.90 20.26 -14.00
CA ASP A 401 7.54 20.65 -14.36
C ASP A 401 6.53 20.25 -13.28
N GLY A 402 6.70 19.05 -12.68
CA GLY A 402 5.92 18.62 -11.51
C GLY A 402 6.14 19.49 -10.26
N LEU A 403 7.39 19.87 -9.98
CA LEU A 403 7.73 20.75 -8.85
C LEU A 403 7.13 22.14 -9.03
N MET A 404 7.18 22.69 -10.25
CA MET A 404 6.59 23.99 -10.56
C MET A 404 5.07 23.95 -10.50
N LEU A 405 4.45 22.87 -10.97
CA LEU A 405 3.00 22.66 -10.88
C LEU A 405 2.53 22.61 -9.42
N SER A 406 3.14 21.77 -8.59
CA SER A 406 2.74 21.60 -7.18
C SER A 406 3.20 22.76 -6.28
N GLY A 407 4.32 23.41 -6.62
CA GLY A 407 4.98 24.43 -5.81
C GLY A 407 4.55 25.88 -6.06
N GLY A 408 3.96 26.17 -7.23
CA GLY A 408 3.70 27.54 -7.69
C GLY A 408 2.35 28.16 -7.27
N GLY A 409 1.51 27.43 -6.53
CA GLY A 409 0.15 27.87 -6.19
C GLY A 409 0.09 28.94 -5.07
N PRO A 410 -1.00 29.72 -4.99
CA PRO A 410 -1.17 30.81 -4.02
C PRO A 410 -1.17 30.39 -2.54
N LYS A 411 -1.44 29.11 -2.23
CA LYS A 411 -1.38 28.55 -0.87
C LYS A 411 -0.02 27.88 -0.54
N GLY A 412 0.98 27.96 -1.43
CA GLY A 412 2.29 27.30 -1.25
C GLY A 412 2.35 25.88 -1.83
N PRO A 413 3.48 25.17 -1.69
CA PRO A 413 3.67 23.84 -2.26
C PRO A 413 2.72 22.76 -1.72
N ALA A 414 2.69 21.61 -2.40
CA ALA A 414 1.99 20.39 -2.00
C ALA A 414 0.44 20.46 -2.04
N GLN A 415 -0.10 21.23 -2.98
CA GLN A 415 -1.53 21.27 -3.24
C GLN A 415 -1.96 20.09 -4.09
N VAL A 416 -3.12 19.49 -3.77
CA VAL A 416 -3.84 18.61 -4.70
C VAL A 416 -4.47 19.48 -5.78
N LEU A 417 -4.17 19.19 -7.04
CA LEU A 417 -4.72 19.92 -8.17
C LEU A 417 -5.62 19.00 -9.00
N VAL A 418 -6.78 19.49 -9.39
CA VAL A 418 -7.69 18.75 -10.28
C VAL A 418 -7.13 18.71 -11.71
N SER A 419 -7.79 17.99 -12.60
CA SER A 419 -7.26 17.72 -13.94
C SER A 419 -6.95 18.98 -14.76
N ASP A 420 -7.64 20.11 -14.59
CA ASP A 420 -7.30 21.38 -15.26
C ASP A 420 -6.11 22.16 -14.65
N GLY A 421 -5.54 21.67 -13.54
CA GLY A 421 -4.45 22.29 -12.80
C GLY A 421 -4.88 23.30 -11.74
N SER A 422 -6.20 23.51 -11.54
CA SER A 422 -6.69 24.34 -10.45
C SER A 422 -6.67 23.60 -9.10
N ILE A 423 -6.70 24.37 -8.01
CA ILE A 423 -6.63 23.83 -6.65
C ILE A 423 -7.93 23.11 -6.31
N PHE A 424 -7.82 21.88 -5.79
CA PHE A 424 -8.95 21.19 -5.20
C PHE A 424 -9.36 21.85 -3.86
N GLU A 425 -10.60 22.32 -3.75
CA GLU A 425 -11.10 23.00 -2.54
C GLU A 425 -11.67 22.04 -1.47
N GLY A 426 -11.55 20.72 -1.65
CA GLY A 426 -12.28 19.71 -0.87
C GLY A 426 -11.68 19.29 0.47
N GLY A 427 -10.96 20.17 1.18
CA GLY A 427 -10.65 19.98 2.61
C GLY A 427 -9.29 19.38 2.96
N HIS A 428 -8.35 19.26 2.03
CA HIS A 428 -6.95 18.94 2.37
C HIS A 428 -6.19 20.20 2.78
N SER A 429 -5.44 20.10 3.89
CA SER A 429 -4.50 21.13 4.33
C SER A 429 -3.30 21.16 3.39
N THR A 430 -2.84 22.35 3.02
CA THR A 430 -1.75 22.50 2.05
C THR A 430 -0.39 22.18 2.63
N GLU A 431 -0.28 22.16 3.96
CA GLU A 431 0.92 21.76 4.66
C GLU A 431 1.10 20.23 4.68
N ASP A 432 0.05 19.42 4.60
CA ASP A 432 0.17 17.96 4.84
C ASP A 432 1.11 17.26 3.86
N GLY A 433 1.13 17.67 2.60
CA GLY A 433 2.04 17.10 1.59
C GLY A 433 3.42 17.79 1.52
N LEU A 434 3.66 18.82 2.34
CA LEU A 434 4.91 19.58 2.37
C LEU A 434 6.14 18.69 2.63
N PRO A 435 6.12 17.70 3.54
CA PRO A 435 7.32 16.94 3.88
C PRO A 435 7.95 16.24 2.66
N TYR A 436 7.16 15.44 1.93
CA TYR A 436 7.63 14.81 0.69
C TYR A 436 7.93 15.82 -0.41
N PHE A 437 7.28 16.98 -0.45
CA PHE A 437 7.65 18.04 -1.40
C PHE A 437 9.08 18.56 -1.14
N ILE A 438 9.46 18.82 0.12
CA ILE A 438 10.81 19.27 0.48
C ILE A 438 11.84 18.22 0.08
N LEU A 439 11.59 16.95 0.41
CA LEU A 439 12.45 15.83 0.01
C LEU A 439 12.64 15.77 -1.52
N GLN A 440 11.55 15.86 -2.28
CA GLN A 440 11.58 15.82 -3.74
C GLN A 440 12.30 17.03 -4.36
N LEU A 441 12.08 18.22 -3.81
CA LEU A 441 12.79 19.45 -4.21
C LEU A 441 14.30 19.33 -3.93
N TYR A 442 14.67 18.83 -2.76
CA TYR A 442 16.07 18.59 -2.39
C TYR A 442 16.72 17.59 -3.35
N ARG A 443 16.08 16.43 -3.60
CA ARG A 443 16.61 15.41 -4.53
C ARG A 443 16.76 15.96 -5.95
N TYR A 444 15.81 16.77 -6.42
CA TYR A 444 15.90 17.44 -7.71
C TYR A 444 17.08 18.43 -7.76
N TRP A 445 17.19 19.31 -6.77
CA TRP A 445 18.26 20.30 -6.70
C TRP A 445 19.62 19.62 -6.58
N LEU A 446 19.76 18.64 -5.69
CA LEU A 446 20.99 17.88 -5.49
C LEU A 446 21.44 17.25 -6.81
N ALA A 447 20.52 16.64 -7.57
CA ALA A 447 20.83 15.95 -8.82
C ALA A 447 21.10 16.89 -10.01
N SER A 448 20.36 17.99 -10.12
CA SER A 448 20.40 18.89 -11.28
C SER A 448 21.35 20.08 -11.10
N GLY A 449 21.54 20.56 -9.87
CA GLY A 449 22.16 21.85 -9.58
C GLY A 449 21.31 23.06 -10.01
N ASP A 450 20.02 22.86 -10.34
CA ASP A 450 19.14 23.92 -10.85
C ASP A 450 18.73 24.91 -9.76
N MET A 451 19.56 25.94 -9.62
CA MET A 451 19.30 27.06 -8.72
C MET A 451 18.13 27.93 -9.17
N GLU A 452 17.78 27.97 -10.46
CA GLU A 452 16.67 28.81 -10.95
C GLU A 452 15.34 28.30 -10.40
N THR A 453 15.08 27.00 -10.54
CA THR A 453 13.88 26.36 -10.00
C THR A 453 13.85 26.44 -8.47
N LEU A 454 14.98 26.16 -7.80
CA LEU A 454 15.08 26.31 -6.35
C LEU A 454 14.71 27.74 -5.92
N ASN A 455 15.26 28.76 -6.58
CA ASN A 455 15.01 30.17 -6.25
C ASN A 455 13.54 30.56 -6.43
N LYS A 456 12.85 30.04 -7.47
CA LYS A 456 11.43 30.31 -7.70
C LYS A 456 10.54 29.72 -6.62
N LEU A 457 10.89 28.53 -6.12
CA LEU A 457 10.09 27.78 -5.14
C LEU A 457 10.47 28.11 -3.70
N TRP A 458 11.60 28.79 -3.47
CA TRP A 458 12.18 29.01 -2.13
C TRP A 458 11.23 29.69 -1.15
N GLU A 459 10.79 30.92 -1.47
CA GLU A 459 9.95 31.71 -0.57
C GLU A 459 8.57 31.07 -0.31
N PRO A 460 7.85 30.54 -1.32
CA PRO A 460 6.63 29.75 -1.08
C PRO A 460 6.86 28.56 -0.15
N THR A 461 7.98 27.85 -0.30
CA THR A 461 8.33 26.69 0.53
C THR A 461 8.65 27.10 1.96
N CYS A 462 9.45 28.14 2.17
CA CYS A 462 9.76 28.67 3.50
C CYS A 462 8.48 29.13 4.23
N LYS A 463 7.59 29.82 3.52
CA LYS A 463 6.32 30.28 4.09
C LYS A 463 5.41 29.12 4.48
N ASN A 464 5.33 28.06 3.67
CA ASN A 464 4.54 26.88 4.00
C ASN A 464 5.18 26.08 5.14
N LEU A 465 6.52 26.04 5.22
CA LEU A 465 7.24 25.46 6.37
C LEU A 465 6.94 26.21 7.67
N ASP A 466 6.95 27.54 7.66
CA ASP A 466 6.55 28.34 8.83
C ASP A 466 5.07 28.08 9.18
N ASN A 467 4.19 28.00 8.18
CA ASN A 467 2.79 27.66 8.40
C ASN A 467 2.59 26.26 8.98
N MET A 468 3.37 25.27 8.53
CA MET A 468 3.37 23.90 9.05
C MET A 468 3.60 23.91 10.56
N PHE A 469 4.66 24.58 11.04
CA PHE A 469 4.90 24.69 12.48
C PHE A 469 3.82 25.50 13.20
N ASN A 470 3.30 26.59 12.60
CA ASN A 470 2.22 27.36 13.23
C ASN A 470 0.93 26.55 13.43
N VAL A 471 0.65 25.57 12.55
CA VAL A 471 -0.58 24.76 12.59
C VAL A 471 -0.39 23.44 13.34
N ARG A 472 0.79 22.81 13.20
CA ARG A 472 1.06 21.45 13.71
C ARG A 472 1.92 21.41 14.97
N ASP A 473 2.43 22.55 15.44
CA ASP A 473 3.13 22.70 16.72
C ASP A 473 2.46 23.80 17.58
N PRO A 474 1.17 23.63 17.97
CA PRO A 474 0.45 24.64 18.74
C PRO A 474 1.04 24.86 20.15
N GLU A 475 1.74 23.88 20.70
CA GLU A 475 2.41 23.92 22.00
C GLU A 475 3.78 24.62 21.95
N GLY A 476 4.40 24.70 20.76
CA GLY A 476 5.70 25.31 20.55
C GLY A 476 6.86 24.50 21.13
N ASP A 477 6.67 23.19 21.33
CA ASP A 477 7.68 22.27 21.87
C ASP A 477 8.43 21.50 20.78
N LEU A 478 8.10 21.77 19.52
CA LEU A 478 8.70 21.18 18.33
C LEU A 478 8.39 19.69 18.13
N LEU A 479 7.38 19.15 18.81
CA LEU A 479 6.82 17.84 18.53
C LEU A 479 5.50 18.01 17.78
N LEU A 480 5.45 17.50 16.55
CA LEU A 480 4.35 17.81 15.64
C LEU A 480 3.13 16.93 15.89
N ASN A 481 1.97 17.56 15.88
CA ASN A 481 0.65 16.94 15.90
C ASN A 481 0.03 16.90 14.50
N PHE A 482 -0.34 15.71 14.04
CA PHE A 482 -1.07 15.50 12.79
C PHE A 482 -2.48 14.96 13.11
N HIS A 483 -3.28 15.81 13.75
CA HIS A 483 -4.60 15.49 14.27
C HIS A 483 -5.64 15.06 13.21
N GLN A 484 -5.56 15.59 11.99
CA GLN A 484 -6.46 15.29 10.87
C GLN A 484 -5.66 15.25 9.55
N ALA A 485 -6.20 14.51 8.58
CA ALA A 485 -5.78 14.50 7.18
C ALA A 485 -4.37 13.95 6.92
N CYS A 486 -4.01 12.82 7.55
CA CYS A 486 -2.71 12.19 7.31
C CYS A 486 -2.52 11.66 5.89
N ASN A 487 -3.54 11.52 5.03
CA ASN A 487 -3.37 10.90 3.70
C ASN A 487 -2.26 11.54 2.84
N ALA A 488 -2.22 12.88 2.76
CA ALA A 488 -1.19 13.55 1.97
C ALA A 488 0.23 13.41 2.57
N PHE A 489 0.34 13.09 3.85
CA PHE A 489 1.60 12.86 4.55
C PHE A 489 1.97 11.36 4.67
N LEU A 490 0.99 10.48 4.70
CA LEU A 490 1.08 9.05 4.94
C LEU A 490 0.13 8.42 3.94
N TYR A 491 0.59 8.29 2.70
CA TYR A 491 -0.23 7.84 1.56
C TYR A 491 -1.27 6.76 1.95
N GLN A 492 -2.53 7.01 1.63
CA GLN A 492 -3.69 6.15 1.92
C GLN A 492 -3.91 5.83 3.41
N ALA A 493 -3.37 6.64 4.33
CA ALA A 493 -3.71 6.63 5.75
C ALA A 493 -4.81 7.66 6.05
N ASP A 494 -5.87 7.68 5.25
CA ASP A 494 -7.00 8.63 5.33
C ASP A 494 -7.61 8.78 6.71
N HIS A 495 -7.61 7.68 7.45
CA HIS A 495 -8.23 7.57 8.75
C HIS A 495 -7.28 7.82 9.92
N LEU A 496 -5.99 7.85 9.65
CA LEU A 496 -4.99 7.95 10.69
C LEU A 496 -4.98 9.38 11.22
N ALA A 497 -5.08 9.48 12.54
CA ALA A 497 -4.89 10.71 13.28
C ALA A 497 -3.76 10.46 14.28
N LEU A 498 -2.81 11.37 14.32
CA LEU A 498 -1.67 11.34 15.23
C LEU A 498 -1.77 12.54 16.17
N PRO A 499 -2.70 12.50 17.16
CA PRO A 499 -2.94 13.59 18.07
C PRO A 499 -1.76 13.80 19.03
N GLY A 500 -1.43 15.06 19.31
CA GLY A 500 -0.37 15.43 20.26
C GLY A 500 1.04 15.19 19.71
N ASP A 501 1.99 14.84 20.57
CA ASP A 501 3.40 14.70 20.22
C ASP A 501 3.63 13.43 19.37
N ALA A 502 3.61 13.51 18.05
CA ALA A 502 3.69 12.33 17.18
C ALA A 502 5.07 12.10 16.56
N ILE A 503 5.55 10.85 16.59
CA ILE A 503 6.90 10.51 16.16
C ILE A 503 7.10 10.67 14.65
N SER A 504 6.18 10.14 13.85
CA SER A 504 6.29 10.10 12.38
C SER A 504 6.43 11.51 11.76
N PRO A 505 5.49 12.46 11.97
CA PRO A 505 5.62 13.80 11.41
C PRO A 505 6.82 14.57 11.96
N THR A 506 7.14 14.40 13.24
CA THR A 506 8.30 15.06 13.87
C THR A 506 9.62 14.60 13.26
N MET A 507 9.79 13.29 13.06
CA MET A 507 10.99 12.71 12.45
C MET A 507 11.18 13.23 11.03
N MET A 508 10.16 13.15 10.18
CA MET A 508 10.30 13.61 8.80
C MET A 508 10.59 15.12 8.72
N MET A 509 9.91 15.94 9.54
CA MET A 509 10.15 17.38 9.54
C MET A 509 11.53 17.76 10.10
N ALA A 510 12.05 17.05 11.10
CA ALA A 510 13.43 17.22 11.56
C ALA A 510 14.42 16.94 10.41
N GLY A 511 14.16 15.90 9.62
CA GLY A 511 14.88 15.62 8.38
C GLY A 511 14.79 16.76 7.36
N ASP A 512 13.58 17.23 7.08
CA ASP A 512 13.32 18.31 6.12
C ASP A 512 14.01 19.61 6.51
N LEU A 513 14.11 19.93 7.81
CA LEU A 513 14.87 21.07 8.29
C LEU A 513 16.36 20.97 7.92
N GLU A 514 16.97 19.78 7.97
CA GLU A 514 18.35 19.57 7.52
C GLU A 514 18.47 19.69 6.00
N LEU A 515 17.49 19.19 5.23
CA LEU A 515 17.45 19.36 3.77
C LEU A 515 17.33 20.83 3.38
N MET A 516 16.44 21.57 4.06
CA MET A 516 16.26 23.01 3.92
C MET A 516 17.54 23.77 4.31
N ALA A 517 18.23 23.35 5.37
CA ALA A 517 19.51 23.95 5.76
C ALA A 517 20.59 23.78 4.69
N LYS A 518 20.69 22.59 4.07
CA LYS A 518 21.62 22.35 2.95
C LYS A 518 21.32 23.23 1.74
N MET A 519 20.04 23.40 1.40
CA MET A 519 19.63 24.30 0.31
C MET A 519 19.87 25.78 0.66
N ALA A 520 19.64 26.18 1.92
CA ALA A 520 19.91 27.54 2.40
C ALA A 520 21.41 27.88 2.33
N ASP A 521 22.29 26.97 2.74
CA ASP A 521 23.74 27.16 2.60
C ASP A 521 24.15 27.35 1.15
N ALA A 522 23.59 26.54 0.22
CA ALA A 522 23.85 26.69 -1.21
C ALA A 522 23.39 28.04 -1.77
N ARG A 523 22.41 28.67 -1.13
CA ARG A 523 21.92 30.03 -1.45
C ARG A 523 22.68 31.15 -0.72
N GLY A 524 23.57 30.80 0.23
CA GLY A 524 24.27 31.77 1.07
C GLY A 524 23.44 32.30 2.27
N GLU A 525 22.34 31.64 2.62
CA GLU A 525 21.49 31.98 3.77
C GLU A 525 21.97 31.29 5.07
N THR A 526 23.24 31.50 5.43
CA THR A 526 23.94 30.74 6.48
C THR A 526 23.28 30.82 7.86
N ASP A 527 22.72 31.96 8.26
CA ASP A 527 22.03 32.09 9.56
C ASP A 527 20.74 31.26 9.60
N ARG A 528 19.98 31.26 8.50
CA ARG A 528 18.76 30.46 8.36
C ARG A 528 19.10 28.96 8.38
N ALA A 529 20.13 28.57 7.63
CA ALA A 529 20.64 27.20 7.64
C ALA A 529 21.02 26.74 9.05
N ARG A 530 21.82 27.54 9.77
CA ARG A 530 22.22 27.23 11.15
C ARG A 530 21.02 27.06 12.08
N ASN A 531 20.03 27.94 12.01
CA ASN A 531 18.84 27.85 12.86
C ASN A 531 18.02 26.59 12.58
N TRP A 532 17.86 26.19 11.32
CA TRP A 532 17.16 24.95 10.98
C TRP A 532 17.92 23.70 11.42
N ARG A 533 19.25 23.67 11.33
CA ARG A 533 20.06 22.56 11.89
C ARG A 533 19.86 22.41 13.39
N LEU A 534 19.99 23.51 14.14
CA LEU A 534 19.80 23.49 15.60
C LEU A 534 18.39 23.05 15.99
N ARG A 535 17.37 23.46 15.21
CA ARG A 535 15.98 23.04 15.42
C ARG A 535 15.79 21.55 15.14
N SER A 536 16.39 21.04 14.06
CA SER A 536 16.39 19.61 13.72
C SER A 536 17.03 18.78 14.85
N GLU A 537 18.25 19.15 15.28
CA GLU A 537 18.96 18.47 16.38
C GLU A 537 18.10 18.45 17.66
N TYR A 538 17.50 19.58 18.03
CA TYR A 538 16.63 19.68 19.20
C TYR A 538 15.39 18.77 19.09
N MET A 539 14.75 18.72 17.92
CA MET A 539 13.58 17.84 17.68
C MET A 539 13.94 16.37 17.87
N LEU A 540 15.10 15.94 17.37
CA LEU A 540 15.56 14.55 17.51
C LEU A 540 15.87 14.21 18.99
N ASP A 541 16.52 15.12 19.70
CA ASP A 541 16.79 14.96 21.13
C ASP A 541 15.49 14.87 21.96
N GLU A 542 14.49 15.70 21.64
CA GLU A 542 13.19 15.66 22.31
C GLU A 542 12.40 14.38 21.99
N CYS A 543 12.47 13.87 20.76
CA CYS A 543 11.90 12.57 20.42
C CYS A 543 12.50 11.45 21.28
N VAL A 544 13.84 11.40 21.42
CA VAL A 544 14.51 10.41 22.28
C VAL A 544 14.14 10.61 23.74
N ARG A 545 14.04 11.86 24.21
CA ARG A 545 13.76 12.17 25.62
C ARG A 545 12.32 11.85 26.04
N ARG A 546 11.33 12.12 25.17
CA ARG A 546 9.90 12.04 25.51
C ARG A 546 9.20 10.82 24.93
N LEU A 547 9.55 10.41 23.72
CA LEU A 547 8.81 9.39 22.97
C LEU A 547 9.48 8.02 22.96
N TRP A 548 10.77 7.92 23.31
CA TRP A 548 11.42 6.61 23.40
C TRP A 548 10.84 5.76 24.53
N LEU A 549 10.46 4.52 24.24
CA LEU A 549 9.96 3.55 25.21
C LEU A 549 11.03 2.47 25.46
N PRO A 550 11.91 2.60 26.48
CA PRO A 550 12.97 1.64 26.75
C PRO A 550 12.48 0.19 26.91
N GLY A 551 11.30 0.03 27.54
CA GLY A 551 10.68 -1.28 27.75
C GLY A 551 10.27 -1.98 26.46
N GLU A 552 9.98 -1.22 25.40
CA GLU A 552 9.54 -1.76 24.10
C GLU A 552 10.66 -1.73 23.04
N GLY A 553 11.67 -0.88 23.22
CA GLY A 553 12.78 -0.77 22.27
C GLY A 553 12.38 -0.11 20.97
N ARG A 554 11.47 0.86 21.04
CA ARG A 554 10.95 1.66 19.93
C ARG A 554 10.40 2.98 20.47
N PHE A 555 10.12 3.93 19.59
CA PHE A 555 9.37 5.12 19.94
C PHE A 555 7.88 4.81 20.13
N ALA A 556 7.19 5.59 20.94
CA ALA A 556 5.73 5.68 20.93
C ALA A 556 5.28 6.32 19.60
N ALA A 557 4.12 5.92 19.08
CA ALA A 557 3.52 6.58 17.92
C ALA A 557 3.21 8.05 18.23
N ALA A 558 2.63 8.28 19.42
CA ALA A 558 2.40 9.62 19.94
C ALA A 558 2.23 9.65 21.47
N ILE A 559 2.38 10.83 22.08
CA ILE A 559 1.73 11.17 23.36
C ILE A 559 0.52 12.03 23.02
N ASP A 560 -0.68 11.49 23.23
CA ASP A 560 -1.90 12.20 22.88
C ASP A 560 -2.20 13.38 23.82
N TYR A 561 -3.24 14.15 23.48
CA TYR A 561 -3.72 15.26 24.32
C TYR A 561 -4.24 14.85 25.71
N GLN A 562 -4.39 13.56 25.98
CA GLN A 562 -4.75 13.01 27.29
C GLN A 562 -3.50 12.59 28.09
N GLY A 563 -2.30 12.81 27.55
CA GLY A 563 -1.03 12.40 28.13
C GLY A 563 -0.79 10.89 28.05
N GLN A 564 -1.50 10.18 27.16
CA GLN A 564 -1.40 8.74 27.00
C GLN A 564 -0.43 8.37 25.89
N PHE A 565 0.50 7.47 26.20
CA PHE A 565 1.39 6.89 25.22
C PHE A 565 0.61 5.96 24.29
N GLN A 566 0.71 6.22 23.00
CA GLN A 566 0.22 5.35 21.95
C GLN A 566 1.37 4.45 21.48
N HIS A 567 1.15 3.14 21.47
CA HIS A 567 2.17 2.20 20.98
C HIS A 567 2.44 2.45 19.50
N ALA A 568 3.71 2.31 19.08
CA ALA A 568 4.04 2.26 17.65
C ALA A 568 3.17 1.20 16.97
N SER A 569 2.52 1.61 15.89
CA SER A 569 1.48 0.82 15.26
C SER A 569 1.46 0.97 13.76
N TYR A 570 1.92 2.09 13.21
CA TYR A 570 1.99 2.34 11.78
C TYR A 570 3.45 2.23 11.29
N TYR A 571 3.68 1.76 10.07
CA TYR A 571 5.03 1.46 9.57
C TYR A 571 5.99 2.66 9.68
N THR A 572 5.48 3.88 9.51
CA THR A 572 6.25 5.13 9.59
C THR A 572 6.83 5.39 10.96
N ASP A 573 6.17 4.92 12.03
CA ASP A 573 6.68 5.01 13.40
C ASP A 573 8.01 4.27 13.54
N TYR A 574 8.24 3.29 12.67
CA TYR A 574 9.44 2.45 12.66
C TYR A 574 10.47 2.88 11.61
N VAL A 575 10.03 3.25 10.40
CA VAL A 575 10.94 3.45 9.26
C VAL A 575 11.40 4.91 9.08
N PHE A 576 10.65 5.91 9.55
CA PHE A 576 11.07 7.32 9.39
C PHE A 576 12.33 7.70 10.18
N PRO A 577 12.57 7.17 11.39
CA PRO A 577 13.83 7.36 12.09
C PRO A 577 15.07 7.02 11.26
N ILE A 578 14.99 6.02 10.36
CA ILE A 578 16.11 5.63 9.51
C ILE A 578 16.07 6.26 8.11
N LEU A 579 14.89 6.53 7.56
CA LEU A 579 14.76 7.07 6.21
C LEU A 579 15.12 8.55 6.14
N TYR A 580 14.69 9.33 7.13
CA TYR A 580 14.63 10.78 7.01
C TYR A 580 15.47 11.52 8.05
N THR A 581 16.07 10.84 9.02
CA THR A 581 16.82 11.50 10.09
C THR A 581 18.18 10.87 10.33
N ASP A 582 19.03 11.60 11.06
CA ASP A 582 20.30 11.13 11.60
C ASP A 582 20.20 10.83 13.10
N VAL A 583 19.01 10.47 13.62
CA VAL A 583 18.88 9.98 14.99
C VAL A 583 19.85 8.81 15.22
N ALA A 584 20.44 8.72 16.41
CA ALA A 584 21.45 7.72 16.69
C ALA A 584 20.98 6.31 16.28
N LYS A 585 21.84 5.63 15.52
CA LYS A 585 21.47 4.47 14.70
C LYS A 585 21.00 3.28 15.52
N GLU A 586 21.41 3.22 16.78
CA GLU A 586 20.92 2.24 17.76
C GLU A 586 19.39 2.33 17.91
N TYR A 587 18.83 3.53 18.00
CA TYR A 587 17.38 3.73 18.13
C TYR A 587 16.63 3.37 16.84
N SER A 588 17.08 3.88 15.69
CA SER A 588 16.40 3.65 14.42
C SER A 588 16.50 2.18 13.96
N TRP A 589 17.62 1.51 14.21
CA TRP A 589 17.78 0.09 13.94
C TRP A 589 16.88 -0.77 14.83
N MET A 590 16.75 -0.44 16.12
CA MET A 590 15.82 -1.13 17.02
C MET A 590 14.37 -0.97 16.59
N CYS A 591 14.00 0.18 16.05
CA CYS A 591 12.65 0.38 15.49
C CYS A 591 12.40 -0.59 14.32
N LEU A 592 13.32 -0.70 13.37
CA LEU A 592 13.19 -1.70 12.29
C LEU A 592 13.12 -3.15 12.81
N LYS A 593 13.84 -3.46 13.89
CA LYS A 593 13.75 -4.78 14.51
C LYS A 593 12.40 -5.01 15.20
N ALA A 594 11.84 -4.00 15.87
CA ALA A 594 10.51 -4.09 16.46
C ALA A 594 9.44 -4.33 15.38
N MET A 595 9.55 -3.60 14.27
CA MET A 595 8.69 -3.73 13.10
C MET A 595 8.62 -5.16 12.55
N ASP A 596 9.74 -5.89 12.54
CA ASP A 596 9.78 -7.30 12.11
C ASP A 596 8.82 -8.20 12.93
N ASN A 597 8.56 -7.85 14.18
CA ASN A 597 7.64 -8.60 15.05
C ASN A 597 6.20 -8.07 14.96
N ASP A 598 6.04 -6.77 14.76
CA ASP A 598 4.72 -6.12 14.85
C ASP A 598 3.94 -6.17 13.54
N LEU A 599 4.62 -5.94 12.41
CA LEU A 599 3.97 -5.61 11.13
C LEU A 599 4.17 -6.66 10.03
N TRP A 600 4.95 -7.72 10.28
CA TRP A 600 5.15 -8.80 9.31
C TRP A 600 4.19 -9.97 9.60
N PRO A 601 3.00 -10.02 8.97
CA PRO A 601 2.06 -11.14 9.16
C PRO A 601 2.62 -12.48 8.67
N ASN A 602 3.64 -12.46 7.80
CA ASN A 602 4.37 -13.63 7.32
C ASN A 602 5.80 -13.24 6.91
N ASP A 603 6.53 -14.12 6.23
CA ASP A 603 7.92 -13.93 5.81
C ASP A 603 8.09 -13.07 4.53
N ARG A 604 7.00 -12.66 3.87
CA ARG A 604 7.01 -11.99 2.55
C ARG A 604 6.35 -10.62 2.51
N LEU A 605 5.36 -10.39 3.37
CA LEU A 605 4.50 -9.21 3.32
C LEU A 605 4.59 -8.43 4.63
N MET A 606 4.28 -7.15 4.52
CA MET A 606 4.27 -6.20 5.62
C MET A 606 2.96 -5.41 5.59
N GLY A 607 2.28 -5.35 6.73
CA GLY A 607 1.13 -4.49 6.92
C GLY A 607 1.54 -3.02 7.06
N CYS A 608 0.71 -2.09 6.59
CA CYS A 608 0.91 -0.67 6.81
C CYS A 608 0.84 -0.29 8.30
N GLY A 609 0.16 -1.10 9.12
CA GLY A 609 0.13 -0.97 10.56
C GLY A 609 -0.51 -2.19 11.25
N ASN A 610 -0.86 -2.08 12.54
CA ASN A 610 -1.49 -3.16 13.32
C ASN A 610 -2.72 -2.71 14.13
N PHE A 611 -3.12 -1.45 13.96
CA PHE A 611 -4.38 -0.88 14.42
C PHE A 611 -5.60 -1.72 14.01
N LYS A 612 -6.68 -1.67 14.79
CA LYS A 612 -7.91 -2.44 14.55
C LYS A 612 -9.16 -1.58 14.45
N PRO A 613 -10.13 -1.93 13.57
CA PRO A 613 -10.23 -3.16 12.74
C PRO A 613 -9.36 -3.12 11.48
N ASP A 614 -9.07 -4.29 10.89
CA ASP A 614 -8.34 -4.37 9.62
C ASP A 614 -9.20 -3.82 8.49
N LEU A 615 -8.74 -2.76 7.84
CA LEU A 615 -9.46 -2.04 6.79
C LEU A 615 -8.47 -1.45 5.78
N PHE A 616 -8.96 -0.93 4.66
CA PHE A 616 -8.13 -0.16 3.74
C PHE A 616 -7.36 0.95 4.48
N GLY A 617 -6.06 1.05 4.19
CA GLY A 617 -5.13 1.96 4.86
C GLY A 617 -4.78 1.56 6.30
N ASN A 618 -5.41 0.53 6.87
CA ASN A 618 -5.27 0.16 8.28
C ASN A 618 -5.04 -1.34 8.48
N ASN A 619 -3.82 -1.73 8.88
CA ASN A 619 -3.42 -3.14 8.96
C ASN A 619 -3.69 -3.92 7.65
N ALA A 620 -3.58 -3.20 6.55
CA ALA A 620 -3.69 -3.63 5.17
C ALA A 620 -2.30 -3.81 4.54
N ILE A 621 -2.20 -4.52 3.42
CA ILE A 621 -0.94 -4.66 2.67
C ILE A 621 -0.94 -3.67 1.50
N HIS A 622 -0.09 -2.66 1.57
CA HIS A 622 0.00 -1.63 0.53
C HIS A 622 1.38 -1.60 -0.15
N PRO A 623 1.44 -1.67 -1.49
CA PRO A 623 2.71 -1.76 -2.21
C PRO A 623 3.61 -0.51 -2.11
N LEU A 624 3.04 0.70 -1.95
CA LEU A 624 3.83 1.92 -1.73
C LEU A 624 4.60 1.82 -0.42
N GLN A 625 3.91 1.49 0.68
CA GLN A 625 4.47 1.42 2.03
C GLN A 625 5.51 0.31 2.13
N MET A 626 5.26 -0.85 1.49
CA MET A 626 6.27 -1.91 1.38
C MET A 626 7.52 -1.44 0.62
N SER A 627 7.34 -0.66 -0.44
CA SER A 627 8.45 -0.11 -1.23
C SER A 627 9.27 0.91 -0.44
N GLU A 628 8.61 1.83 0.29
CA GLU A 628 9.29 2.78 1.16
C GLU A 628 10.02 2.10 2.34
N ALA A 629 9.36 1.15 3.00
CA ALA A 629 9.98 0.35 4.05
C ALA A 629 11.18 -0.47 3.55
N SER A 630 11.18 -0.88 2.28
CA SER A 630 12.34 -1.56 1.69
C SER A 630 13.58 -0.66 1.66
N GLU A 631 13.44 0.64 1.36
CA GLU A 631 14.53 1.62 1.39
C GLU A 631 15.13 1.73 2.80
N ALA A 632 14.29 1.64 3.84
CA ALA A 632 14.72 1.62 5.23
C ALA A 632 15.57 0.39 5.55
N TYR A 633 15.15 -0.80 5.11
CA TYR A 633 15.94 -2.02 5.26
C TYR A 633 17.27 -1.97 4.51
N PHE A 634 17.31 -1.39 3.30
CA PHE A 634 18.55 -1.20 2.55
C PHE A 634 19.50 -0.24 3.27
N LYS A 635 19.00 0.91 3.77
CA LYS A 635 19.80 1.84 4.59
C LYS A 635 20.34 1.19 5.87
N ALA A 636 19.61 0.24 6.45
CA ALA A 636 20.05 -0.54 7.61
C ALA A 636 21.04 -1.68 7.29
N GLY A 637 21.42 -1.88 6.03
CA GLY A 637 22.24 -3.02 5.61
C GLY A 637 21.53 -4.38 5.71
N ARG A 638 20.20 -4.40 5.73
CA ARG A 638 19.35 -5.60 5.79
C ARG A 638 18.78 -5.93 4.40
N SER A 639 19.68 -6.08 3.43
CA SER A 639 19.36 -6.22 2.00
C SER A 639 18.30 -7.28 1.68
N ASP A 640 18.36 -8.44 2.34
CA ASP A 640 17.43 -9.54 2.05
C ASP A 640 15.98 -9.21 2.45
N ARG A 641 15.79 -8.43 3.53
CA ARG A 641 14.46 -7.96 3.95
C ARG A 641 13.92 -6.89 3.00
N GLY A 642 14.75 -5.93 2.61
CA GLY A 642 14.38 -4.92 1.61
C GLY A 642 14.00 -5.56 0.28
N TRP A 643 14.82 -6.51 -0.19
CA TRP A 643 14.53 -7.27 -1.41
C TRP A 643 13.21 -8.04 -1.33
N THR A 644 12.93 -8.70 -0.20
CA THR A 644 11.68 -9.46 -0.01
C THR A 644 10.45 -8.58 -0.22
N LEU A 645 10.43 -7.37 0.32
CA LEU A 645 9.31 -6.43 0.13
C LEU A 645 9.18 -5.98 -1.32
N LEU A 646 10.28 -5.65 -2.00
CA LEU A 646 10.25 -5.32 -3.43
C LEU A 646 9.77 -6.51 -4.28
N HIS A 647 10.25 -7.72 -4.01
CA HIS A 647 9.79 -8.91 -4.71
C HIS A 647 8.28 -9.10 -4.57
N SER A 648 7.74 -8.96 -3.35
CA SER A 648 6.30 -9.06 -3.09
C SER A 648 5.48 -7.96 -3.78
N THR A 649 5.97 -6.72 -3.77
CA THR A 649 5.35 -5.62 -4.52
C THR A 649 5.34 -5.94 -6.02
N ALA A 650 6.46 -6.41 -6.57
CA ALA A 650 6.57 -6.76 -7.98
C ALA A 650 5.64 -7.92 -8.35
N LEU A 651 5.51 -8.95 -7.50
CA LEU A 651 4.55 -10.04 -7.70
C LEU A 651 3.12 -9.50 -7.81
N SER A 652 2.74 -8.63 -6.86
CA SER A 652 1.40 -8.01 -6.79
C SER A 652 1.08 -7.16 -8.02
N ALA A 653 2.10 -6.54 -8.64
CA ALA A 653 1.93 -5.70 -9.82
C ALA A 653 2.05 -6.47 -11.15
N THR A 654 2.54 -7.71 -11.16
CA THR A 654 2.93 -8.39 -12.42
C THR A 654 2.24 -9.73 -12.66
N VAL A 655 2.26 -10.63 -11.69
CA VAL A 655 1.84 -12.04 -11.92
C VAL A 655 0.74 -12.48 -10.95
N LEU A 656 0.68 -11.90 -9.76
CA LEU A 656 -0.29 -12.24 -8.72
C LEU A 656 -1.36 -11.14 -8.63
N THR A 657 -2.03 -10.90 -9.76
CA THR A 657 -3.08 -9.87 -9.95
C THR A 657 -3.95 -10.24 -11.15
N ASP A 658 -5.12 -9.60 -11.27
CA ASP A 658 -5.96 -9.61 -12.48
C ASP A 658 -5.55 -8.52 -13.50
N SER A 659 -4.72 -7.56 -13.11
CA SER A 659 -4.22 -6.49 -13.99
C SER A 659 -2.70 -6.53 -14.05
N PRO A 660 -2.09 -7.47 -14.79
CA PRO A 660 -0.64 -7.59 -14.86
C PRO A 660 -0.01 -6.28 -15.32
N GLY A 661 1.21 -5.99 -14.89
CA GLY A 661 1.92 -4.76 -15.25
C GLY A 661 1.32 -3.48 -14.67
N SER A 662 0.21 -3.52 -13.94
CA SER A 662 -0.38 -2.37 -13.25
C SER A 662 -0.04 -2.42 -11.78
N PHE A 663 0.51 -1.33 -11.23
CA PHE A 663 0.78 -1.27 -9.80
C PHE A 663 -0.52 -1.03 -9.03
N PRO A 664 -0.89 -1.94 -8.11
CA PRO A 664 -2.11 -1.79 -7.34
C PRO A 664 -1.90 -0.86 -6.15
N GLU A 665 -2.99 -0.27 -5.66
CA GLU A 665 -2.97 0.54 -4.45
C GLU A 665 -2.96 -0.36 -3.20
N PHE A 666 -3.61 -1.51 -3.30
CA PHE A 666 -3.77 -2.47 -2.21
C PHE A 666 -3.52 -3.92 -2.67
N SER A 667 -3.13 -4.78 -1.73
CA SER A 667 -3.02 -6.22 -1.93
C SER A 667 -3.59 -7.00 -0.75
N THR A 668 -4.07 -8.22 -1.03
CA THR A 668 -4.53 -9.14 0.02
C THR A 668 -3.39 -9.60 0.92
N ARG A 669 -3.69 -10.18 2.10
CA ARG A 669 -2.65 -10.76 2.98
C ARG A 669 -1.94 -12.00 2.40
N THR A 670 -2.36 -12.47 1.24
CA THR A 670 -1.66 -13.51 0.45
C THR A 670 -0.78 -12.93 -0.66
N GLY A 671 -0.74 -11.60 -0.81
CA GLY A 671 0.06 -10.88 -1.81
C GLY A 671 -0.63 -10.70 -3.15
N TYR A 672 -1.92 -11.02 -3.25
CA TYR A 672 -2.68 -10.79 -4.48
C TYR A 672 -2.99 -9.31 -4.64
N GLY A 673 -2.42 -8.67 -5.66
CA GLY A 673 -2.70 -7.28 -6.00
C GLY A 673 -4.12 -7.14 -6.51
N LEU A 674 -4.88 -6.21 -5.93
CA LEU A 674 -6.22 -5.92 -6.43
C LEU A 674 -6.14 -5.23 -7.80
N PRO A 675 -7.16 -5.38 -8.65
CA PRO A 675 -7.16 -4.80 -9.98
C PRO A 675 -7.47 -3.30 -9.94
N ASP A 676 -6.69 -2.54 -9.18
CA ASP A 676 -6.72 -1.08 -9.15
C ASP A 676 -5.92 -0.63 -10.38
N TYR A 677 -6.60 -0.23 -11.45
CA TYR A 677 -6.03 -0.19 -12.79
C TYR A 677 -5.10 1.00 -13.08
N GLY A 678 -4.00 1.07 -12.33
CA GLY A 678 -2.80 1.84 -12.63
C GLY A 678 -2.64 3.03 -11.71
N PHE A 679 -2.04 2.81 -10.53
CA PHE A 679 -1.68 3.86 -9.58
C PHE A 679 -0.22 4.26 -9.71
N SER A 680 0.03 5.56 -9.77
CA SER A 680 1.35 6.13 -10.04
C SER A 680 2.23 6.16 -8.79
N ASN A 681 1.66 6.36 -7.61
CA ASN A 681 2.42 6.43 -6.36
C ASN A 681 3.11 5.11 -5.98
N PRO A 682 2.43 3.96 -5.96
CA PRO A 682 3.07 2.68 -5.71
C PRO A 682 4.14 2.33 -6.75
N ALA A 683 3.88 2.65 -8.03
CA ALA A 683 4.89 2.51 -9.10
C ALA A 683 6.11 3.40 -8.86
N ALA A 684 5.92 4.68 -8.52
CA ALA A 684 6.98 5.64 -8.28
C ALA A 684 7.83 5.28 -7.05
N ALA A 685 7.19 4.87 -5.95
CA ALA A 685 7.86 4.44 -4.73
C ALA A 685 8.70 3.17 -4.97
N TYR A 686 8.14 2.19 -5.67
CA TYR A 686 8.85 0.97 -6.06
C TYR A 686 10.08 1.29 -6.94
N LEU A 687 9.90 2.12 -7.96
CA LEU A 687 10.98 2.54 -8.86
C LEU A 687 12.10 3.23 -8.07
N ASN A 688 11.75 4.18 -7.20
CA ASN A 688 12.70 4.88 -6.35
C ASN A 688 13.47 3.92 -5.44
N ALA A 689 12.77 2.98 -4.80
CA ALA A 689 13.38 1.99 -3.91
C ALA A 689 14.30 1.02 -4.65
N VAL A 690 14.01 0.65 -5.90
CA VAL A 690 14.94 -0.15 -6.73
C VAL A 690 16.21 0.64 -7.04
N VAL A 691 16.09 1.88 -7.53
CA VAL A 691 17.25 2.67 -7.99
C VAL A 691 18.09 3.18 -6.81
N SER A 692 17.45 3.84 -5.84
CA SER A 692 18.13 4.51 -4.72
C SER A 692 18.26 3.62 -3.49
N GLY A 693 17.43 2.59 -3.32
CA GLY A 693 17.55 1.62 -2.22
C GLY A 693 18.45 0.44 -2.60
N LEU A 694 17.95 -0.47 -3.44
CA LEU A 694 18.62 -1.72 -3.81
C LEU A 694 19.96 -1.46 -4.51
N PHE A 695 19.96 -0.68 -5.58
CA PHE A 695 21.18 -0.32 -6.32
C PHE A 695 21.96 0.83 -5.67
N GLY A 696 21.34 1.57 -4.75
CA GLY A 696 22.00 2.60 -3.95
C GLY A 696 22.49 3.80 -4.75
N VAL A 697 21.86 4.13 -5.87
CA VAL A 697 22.29 5.22 -6.75
C VAL A 697 21.59 6.52 -6.36
N GLU A 698 22.36 7.49 -5.90
CA GLU A 698 21.88 8.85 -5.62
C GLU A 698 22.60 9.85 -6.53
N ARG A 699 21.80 10.56 -7.34
CA ARG A 699 22.31 11.51 -8.34
C ARG A 699 22.69 12.83 -7.69
N THR A 700 23.80 13.38 -8.16
CA THR A 700 24.29 14.71 -7.77
C THR A 700 24.59 15.57 -9.00
N SER A 701 24.69 16.88 -8.80
CA SER A 701 25.01 17.88 -9.82
C SER A 701 26.35 17.61 -10.49
N ALA A 702 26.60 18.23 -11.64
CA ALA A 702 27.77 17.95 -12.47
C ALA A 702 29.13 18.06 -11.73
N ASP A 703 29.22 18.96 -10.76
CA ASP A 703 30.41 19.30 -9.97
C ASP A 703 30.59 18.49 -8.68
N LYS A 704 29.62 17.64 -8.32
CA LYS A 704 29.60 16.86 -7.08
C LYS A 704 29.88 15.38 -7.35
N PRO A 705 30.41 14.63 -6.36
CA PRO A 705 30.61 13.19 -6.50
C PRO A 705 29.27 12.47 -6.72
N LEU A 706 29.24 11.45 -7.59
CA LEU A 706 28.14 10.49 -7.55
C LEU A 706 28.16 9.79 -6.18
N ILE A 707 27.01 9.66 -5.54
CA ILE A 707 26.89 8.90 -4.29
C ILE A 707 26.40 7.49 -4.66
N TRP A 708 27.13 6.47 -4.22
CA TRP A 708 26.79 5.07 -4.48
C TRP A 708 26.92 4.21 -3.23
N HIS A 709 25.81 3.60 -2.81
CA HIS A 709 25.72 2.75 -1.62
C HIS A 709 24.94 1.45 -1.91
N PRO A 710 25.51 0.52 -2.70
CA PRO A 710 24.78 -0.66 -3.16
C PRO A 710 24.37 -1.57 -1.99
N SER A 711 23.10 -2.01 -1.98
CA SER A 711 22.55 -2.92 -0.97
C SER A 711 22.11 -4.25 -1.60
N ILE A 712 22.98 -4.82 -2.44
CA ILE A 712 22.71 -6.06 -3.18
C ILE A 712 22.69 -7.26 -2.22
N PRO A 713 21.65 -8.12 -2.24
CA PRO A 713 21.58 -9.35 -1.45
C PRO A 713 22.87 -10.17 -1.51
N SER A 714 23.23 -10.78 -0.37
CA SER A 714 24.54 -11.40 -0.20
C SER A 714 24.72 -12.64 -1.09
N GLU A 715 23.61 -13.35 -1.36
CA GLU A 715 23.56 -14.56 -2.19
C GLU A 715 23.57 -14.27 -3.71
N TRP A 716 23.35 -13.02 -4.12
CA TRP A 716 23.32 -12.69 -5.55
C TRP A 716 24.73 -12.71 -6.14
N PRO A 717 24.96 -13.49 -7.22
CA PRO A 717 26.27 -13.53 -7.88
C PRO A 717 26.59 -12.24 -8.64
N GLY A 718 25.58 -11.42 -8.92
CA GLY A 718 25.74 -10.09 -9.48
C GLY A 718 24.41 -9.44 -9.86
N ALA A 719 24.45 -8.13 -10.05
CA ALA A 719 23.33 -7.32 -10.48
C ALA A 719 23.82 -6.07 -11.23
N SER A 720 23.05 -5.57 -12.18
CA SER A 720 23.34 -4.32 -12.89
C SER A 720 22.10 -3.46 -13.10
N LEU A 721 22.31 -2.15 -13.08
CA LEU A 721 21.31 -1.14 -13.38
C LEU A 721 21.92 -0.11 -14.33
N LYS A 722 21.18 0.26 -15.37
CA LYS A 722 21.42 1.41 -16.23
C LYS A 722 20.22 2.34 -16.19
N VAL A 723 20.49 3.60 -15.94
CA VAL A 723 19.55 4.73 -16.05
C VAL A 723 20.27 5.87 -16.78
N SER A 724 19.59 6.96 -17.11
CA SER A 724 20.17 8.04 -17.93
C SER A 724 21.54 8.51 -17.39
N GLY A 725 22.60 8.29 -18.18
CA GLY A 725 23.98 8.69 -17.86
C GLY A 725 24.68 7.93 -16.73
N ILE A 726 24.09 6.87 -16.16
CA ILE A 726 24.69 6.08 -15.07
C ILE A 726 24.47 4.59 -15.34
N SER A 727 25.52 3.80 -15.25
CA SER A 727 25.44 2.34 -15.21
C SER A 727 26.25 1.82 -14.03
N VAL A 728 25.64 1.02 -13.18
CA VAL A 728 26.30 0.36 -12.05
C VAL A 728 26.18 -1.15 -12.18
N SER A 729 27.21 -1.87 -11.76
CA SER A 729 27.17 -3.32 -11.66
C SER A 729 28.00 -3.82 -10.49
N VAL A 730 27.54 -4.94 -9.95
CA VAL A 730 28.17 -5.68 -8.88
C VAL A 730 28.31 -7.12 -9.35
N GLU A 731 29.49 -7.72 -9.21
CA GLU A 731 29.76 -9.09 -9.66
C GLU A 731 30.65 -9.85 -8.66
N GLY A 732 30.37 -11.12 -8.43
CA GLY A 732 31.10 -11.99 -7.50
C GLY A 732 30.37 -12.21 -6.17
N THR A 733 31.01 -12.98 -5.28
CA THR A 733 30.47 -13.25 -3.95
C THR A 733 30.69 -12.05 -3.03
N ILE A 734 29.94 -11.97 -1.92
CA ILE A 734 30.12 -10.87 -0.96
C ILE A 734 31.54 -10.80 -0.38
N GLU A 735 32.27 -11.92 -0.27
CA GLU A 735 33.67 -11.98 0.17
C GLU A 735 34.67 -11.45 -0.87
N ASN A 736 34.34 -11.49 -2.16
CA ASN A 736 35.19 -11.02 -3.24
C ASN A 736 34.31 -10.47 -4.37
N ARG A 737 34.06 -9.16 -4.28
CA ARG A 737 33.05 -8.50 -5.09
C ARG A 737 33.67 -7.37 -5.91
N ALA A 738 33.45 -7.42 -7.22
CA ALA A 738 33.78 -6.34 -8.13
C ALA A 738 32.62 -5.35 -8.21
N TYR A 739 32.97 -4.08 -8.27
CA TYR A 739 32.06 -2.95 -8.35
C TYR A 739 32.47 -2.10 -9.54
N ASN A 740 31.54 -1.87 -10.46
CA ASN A 740 31.79 -1.07 -11.66
C ASN A 740 30.74 0.03 -11.79
N VAL A 741 31.20 1.24 -12.09
CA VAL A 741 30.36 2.39 -12.43
C VAL A 741 30.83 2.95 -13.76
N ALA A 742 29.90 3.15 -14.70
CA ALA A 742 30.13 3.91 -15.92
C ALA A 742 29.21 5.13 -15.95
N LEU A 743 29.77 6.28 -16.32
CA LEU A 743 29.11 7.58 -16.26
C LEU A 743 29.15 8.26 -17.63
N GLY A 744 28.08 9.00 -17.94
CA GLY A 744 28.02 9.81 -19.16
C GLY A 744 29.03 10.96 -19.18
N THR A 745 29.47 11.41 -18.01
CA THR A 745 30.50 12.45 -17.82
C THR A 745 31.42 12.08 -16.66
N ALA A 746 32.67 12.56 -16.70
CA ALA A 746 33.64 12.26 -15.65
C ALA A 746 33.22 12.90 -14.31
N LYS A 747 33.05 12.09 -13.26
CA LYS A 747 32.74 12.57 -11.90
C LYS A 747 33.48 11.78 -10.83
N PRO A 748 33.80 12.40 -9.68
CA PRO A 748 34.25 11.65 -8.52
C PRO A 748 33.15 10.68 -8.03
N LEU A 749 33.53 9.64 -7.30
CA LEU A 749 32.61 8.67 -6.72
C LEU A 749 32.77 8.67 -5.20
N ALA A 750 31.69 8.93 -4.47
CA ALA A 750 31.58 8.65 -3.04
C ALA A 750 30.90 7.29 -2.87
N PHE A 751 31.68 6.29 -2.44
CA PHE A 751 31.21 4.93 -2.27
C PHE A 751 31.05 4.59 -0.80
N SER A 752 29.94 3.93 -0.45
CA SER A 752 29.80 3.29 0.86
C SER A 752 29.18 1.89 0.79
N LEU A 753 29.50 1.03 1.75
CA LEU A 753 29.00 -0.34 1.79
C LEU A 753 28.83 -0.80 3.25
N PRO A 754 27.58 -1.05 3.70
CA PRO A 754 27.32 -1.65 5.00
C PRO A 754 27.97 -3.03 5.14
N LEU A 755 28.70 -3.26 6.23
CA LEU A 755 29.47 -4.48 6.48
C LEU A 755 28.79 -5.38 7.52
N SER A 756 27.51 -5.66 7.32
CA SER A 756 26.69 -6.43 8.28
C SER A 756 27.26 -7.84 8.50
N GLY A 757 27.97 -8.07 9.60
CA GLY A 757 28.66 -9.34 9.88
C GLY A 757 29.98 -9.58 9.11
N TYR A 758 30.57 -8.56 8.48
CA TYR A 758 31.82 -8.65 7.72
C TYR A 758 32.88 -7.64 8.18
N LYS A 759 34.15 -7.96 7.92
CA LYS A 759 35.29 -7.03 8.01
C LYS A 759 35.99 -6.88 6.67
N VAL A 760 36.49 -5.68 6.40
CA VAL A 760 37.27 -5.39 5.19
C VAL A 760 38.66 -5.99 5.31
N GLN A 761 39.06 -6.82 4.35
CA GLN A 761 40.44 -7.30 4.23
C GLN A 761 41.27 -6.36 3.36
N ASN A 762 40.73 -5.97 2.20
CA ASN A 762 41.41 -5.06 1.27
C ASN A 762 40.42 -4.46 0.27
N VAL A 763 40.80 -3.35 -0.35
CA VAL A 763 40.13 -2.76 -1.52
C VAL A 763 41.20 -2.49 -2.58
N THR A 764 40.97 -2.92 -3.82
CA THR A 764 41.95 -2.76 -4.91
C THR A 764 41.32 -2.23 -6.19
N ASP A 765 42.11 -1.54 -7.01
CA ASP A 765 41.75 -1.22 -8.39
C ASP A 765 41.83 -2.47 -9.30
N VAL A 766 41.58 -2.28 -10.60
CA VAL A 766 41.65 -3.34 -11.63
C VAL A 766 43.06 -3.88 -11.87
N ASN A 767 44.10 -3.14 -11.50
CA ASN A 767 45.50 -3.54 -11.63
C ASN A 767 46.05 -4.20 -10.36
N GLY A 768 45.23 -4.31 -9.30
CA GLY A 768 45.62 -4.86 -8.01
C GLY A 768 46.28 -3.86 -7.06
N ASN A 769 46.32 -2.57 -7.40
CA ASN A 769 46.83 -1.54 -6.51
C ASN A 769 45.83 -1.29 -5.38
N LYS A 770 46.33 -1.06 -4.17
CA LYS A 770 45.51 -0.77 -2.99
C LYS A 770 44.81 0.60 -3.12
N ILE A 771 43.52 0.63 -2.77
CA ILE A 771 42.72 1.86 -2.65
C ILE A 771 42.59 2.20 -1.16
N GLU A 772 42.72 3.49 -0.83
CA GLU A 772 42.49 3.97 0.54
C GLU A 772 41.00 4.03 0.87
N TYR A 773 40.69 3.61 2.09
CA TYR A 773 39.32 3.58 2.60
C TYR A 773 39.29 3.80 4.11
N LYS A 774 38.11 4.15 4.61
CA LYS A 774 37.79 4.25 6.03
C LYS A 774 36.71 3.23 6.36
N VAL A 775 36.70 2.73 7.60
CA VAL A 775 35.55 2.01 8.15
C VAL A 775 34.94 2.87 9.26
N SER A 776 33.69 3.30 9.10
CA SER A 776 32.92 3.98 10.15
C SER A 776 32.11 2.97 10.97
N TYR A 777 31.63 3.39 12.14
CA TYR A 777 30.92 2.52 13.08
C TYR A 777 29.44 2.58 12.81
N GLU A 778 28.85 1.45 12.44
CA GLU A 778 27.45 1.32 12.04
C GLU A 778 26.80 0.14 12.73
N VAL A 779 25.52 0.24 13.07
CA VAL A 779 24.83 -0.88 13.70
C VAL A 779 24.88 -2.12 12.78
N GLY A 780 25.32 -3.25 13.34
CA GLY A 780 25.54 -4.50 12.60
C GLY A 780 26.98 -4.72 12.13
N GLY A 781 27.90 -3.77 12.38
CA GLY A 781 29.32 -3.90 12.09
C GLY A 781 29.98 -2.54 11.85
N GLY A 782 30.35 -2.28 10.59
CA GLY A 782 30.89 -0.99 10.14
C GLY A 782 30.40 -0.63 8.75
N ASN A 783 30.67 0.60 8.30
CA ASN A 783 30.48 1.02 6.90
C ASN A 783 31.85 1.14 6.24
N LEU A 784 32.08 0.48 5.11
CA LEU A 784 33.22 0.84 4.26
C LEU A 784 32.90 2.17 3.57
N GLU A 785 33.79 3.16 3.65
CA GLU A 785 33.66 4.48 3.02
C GLU A 785 34.93 4.80 2.20
N MET A 786 34.76 5.26 0.96
CA MET A 786 35.88 5.77 0.16
C MET A 786 35.43 6.80 -0.88
N THR A 787 36.39 7.62 -1.34
CA THR A 787 36.17 8.57 -2.43
C THR A 787 37.18 8.34 -3.53
N LEU A 788 36.70 8.16 -4.77
CA LEU A 788 37.54 7.99 -5.96
C LEU A 788 37.57 9.28 -6.78
N PRO A 789 38.71 9.61 -7.41
CA PRO A 789 38.87 10.81 -8.23
C PRO A 789 38.00 10.78 -9.49
N ALA A 790 37.79 11.93 -10.12
CA ALA A 790 36.89 12.03 -11.27
C ALA A 790 37.28 11.13 -12.44
N ALA A 791 36.35 10.28 -12.88
CA ALA A 791 36.50 9.40 -14.04
C ALA A 791 35.14 9.13 -14.70
N ILE A 792 35.15 8.76 -15.99
CA ILE A 792 33.96 8.24 -16.68
C ILE A 792 33.67 6.79 -16.31
N GLU A 793 34.66 6.09 -15.75
CA GLU A 793 34.56 4.70 -15.35
C GLU A 793 35.31 4.49 -14.03
N HIS A 794 34.64 3.88 -13.06
CA HIS A 794 35.22 3.45 -11.79
C HIS A 794 35.11 1.95 -11.68
N LYS A 795 36.23 1.26 -11.44
CA LYS A 795 36.28 -0.19 -11.29
C LYS A 795 37.19 -0.58 -10.13
N PHE A 796 36.66 -1.32 -9.18
CA PHE A 796 37.41 -1.76 -8.00
C PHE A 796 36.84 -3.07 -7.45
N LYS A 797 37.62 -3.73 -6.58
CA LYS A 797 37.23 -4.95 -5.87
C LYS A 797 37.31 -4.73 -4.37
N VAL A 798 36.31 -5.23 -3.65
CA VAL A 798 36.30 -5.28 -2.19
C VAL A 798 36.42 -6.73 -1.74
N TYR A 799 37.37 -6.98 -0.84
CA TYR A 799 37.59 -8.28 -0.24
C TYR A 799 37.13 -8.24 1.21
N LEU A 800 36.16 -9.08 1.55
CA LEU A 800 35.56 -9.14 2.88
C LEU A 800 35.81 -10.52 3.52
N LYS A 801 35.86 -10.54 4.86
CA LYS A 801 35.87 -11.76 5.66
C LYS A 801 34.75 -11.70 6.68
N ARG A 802 34.02 -12.80 6.88
CA ARG A 802 32.99 -12.89 7.95
C ARG A 802 33.60 -12.67 9.33
N TRP A 803 32.84 -12.04 10.22
CA TRP A 803 33.10 -12.05 11.65
C TRP A 803 32.85 -13.45 12.21
N ASP A 804 33.88 -14.05 12.78
CA ASP A 804 33.82 -15.36 13.45
C ASP A 804 34.49 -15.21 14.82
N VAL A 805 33.73 -14.71 15.79
CA VAL A 805 34.17 -14.38 17.15
C VAL A 805 33.08 -14.78 18.14
N ASP A 806 33.46 -15.53 19.17
CA ASP A 806 32.59 -15.77 20.32
C ASP A 806 32.56 -14.50 21.20
N TRP A 807 31.39 -13.91 21.31
CA TRP A 807 31.17 -12.68 22.06
C TRP A 807 31.08 -12.89 23.57
N GLY A 808 30.92 -14.14 24.03
CA GLY A 808 30.84 -14.48 25.45
C GLY A 808 29.58 -13.97 26.14
N ILE A 809 28.55 -13.59 25.37
CA ILE A 809 27.26 -13.06 25.85
C ILE A 809 26.19 -14.15 25.68
N PRO A 810 25.49 -14.54 26.76
CA PRO A 810 24.45 -15.55 26.68
C PRO A 810 23.19 -15.01 25.98
N LYS A 811 22.40 -15.89 25.38
CA LYS A 811 21.08 -15.53 24.82
C LYS A 811 20.02 -15.28 25.89
N GLU A 812 20.22 -15.81 27.09
CA GLU A 812 19.28 -15.78 28.20
C GLU A 812 19.99 -15.48 29.53
N ALA A 813 19.34 -14.73 30.41
CA ALA A 813 19.79 -14.48 31.77
C ALA A 813 18.59 -14.21 32.70
N ALA A 814 18.71 -14.47 34.00
CA ALA A 814 17.59 -14.25 34.92
C ALA A 814 17.46 -12.76 35.31
N ALA A 815 16.24 -12.31 35.52
CA ALA A 815 15.94 -10.96 35.97
C ALA A 815 16.63 -10.65 37.30
N SER A 816 17.16 -9.44 37.44
CA SER A 816 17.90 -8.96 38.63
C SER A 816 19.23 -9.65 38.93
N ASP A 817 19.72 -10.55 38.07
CA ASP A 817 21.02 -11.20 38.26
C ASP A 817 22.18 -10.23 38.09
N VAL A 818 23.28 -10.50 38.82
CA VAL A 818 24.58 -9.88 38.57
C VAL A 818 25.34 -10.76 37.59
N VAL A 819 25.69 -10.19 36.44
CA VAL A 819 26.36 -10.88 35.35
C VAL A 819 27.80 -10.43 35.21
N GLU A 820 28.64 -11.37 34.76
CA GLU A 820 30.04 -11.14 34.41
C GLU A 820 30.31 -11.86 33.08
N TRP A 821 30.44 -11.10 32.00
CA TRP A 821 30.65 -11.62 30.65
C TRP A 821 32.04 -11.25 30.12
N LYS A 822 32.73 -12.22 29.53
CA LYS A 822 34.06 -12.03 28.95
C LYS A 822 33.96 -11.73 27.47
N LEU A 823 34.23 -10.48 27.11
CA LEU A 823 34.21 -9.95 25.75
C LEU A 823 35.50 -10.29 24.99
N PRO A 824 35.48 -10.31 23.64
CA PRO A 824 36.61 -10.76 22.84
C PRO A 824 37.77 -9.76 22.76
N PHE A 825 37.50 -8.47 22.97
CA PHE A 825 38.46 -7.37 22.82
C PHE A 825 38.63 -6.56 24.11
N ASP A 826 39.73 -5.81 24.21
CA ASP A 826 40.16 -5.12 25.43
C ASP A 826 39.41 -3.81 25.74
N SER A 827 38.55 -3.33 24.84
CA SER A 827 37.80 -2.08 25.03
C SER A 827 36.46 -2.10 24.32
N PHE A 828 35.42 -1.66 25.01
CA PHE A 828 34.08 -1.49 24.46
C PHE A 828 33.37 -0.30 25.10
N GLN A 829 32.51 0.34 24.31
CA GLN A 829 31.44 1.20 24.78
C GLN A 829 30.13 0.40 24.74
N LEU A 830 29.41 0.34 25.87
CA LEU A 830 28.05 -0.19 25.92
C LEU A 830 27.07 0.94 25.63
N VAL A 831 26.15 0.72 24.69
CA VAL A 831 24.96 1.55 24.49
C VAL A 831 23.76 0.68 24.85
N ASP A 832 22.98 1.12 25.84
CA ASP A 832 21.85 0.36 26.39
C ASP A 832 20.56 1.20 26.33
N PRO A 833 19.93 1.34 25.15
CA PRO A 833 18.70 2.12 25.01
C PRO A 833 17.51 1.53 25.77
N GLN A 834 17.56 0.26 26.17
CA GLN A 834 16.45 -0.44 26.85
C GLN A 834 16.59 -0.53 28.36
N ASN A 835 17.62 0.09 28.94
CA ASN A 835 17.93 0.01 30.36
C ASN A 835 17.96 -1.46 30.86
N ILE A 836 18.64 -2.32 30.09
CA ILE A 836 18.90 -3.72 30.44
C ILE A 836 19.70 -3.80 31.73
N PHE A 837 20.66 -2.90 31.92
CA PHE A 837 21.51 -2.85 33.10
C PHE A 837 21.07 -1.73 34.05
N GLU A 838 20.77 -2.07 35.31
CA GLU A 838 20.59 -1.06 36.37
C GLU A 838 21.89 -0.28 36.62
N TYR A 839 23.00 -0.99 36.52
CA TYR A 839 24.35 -0.44 36.49
C TYR A 839 25.28 -1.43 35.77
N PHE A 840 26.33 -0.91 35.16
CA PHE A 840 27.37 -1.72 34.53
C PHE A 840 28.73 -1.05 34.62
N ARG A 841 29.79 -1.84 34.43
CA ARG A 841 31.16 -1.39 34.18
C ARG A 841 31.83 -2.33 33.19
N ILE A 842 32.73 -1.77 32.39
CA ILE A 842 33.59 -2.54 31.49
C ILE A 842 35.02 -2.37 31.97
N ASP A 843 35.61 -3.46 32.46
CA ASP A 843 36.99 -3.54 32.93
C ASP A 843 37.81 -4.40 31.94
N GLY A 844 38.41 -3.75 30.93
CA GLY A 844 39.11 -4.44 29.85
C GLY A 844 38.17 -5.34 29.05
N ARG A 845 38.39 -6.66 29.14
CA ARG A 845 37.56 -7.69 28.47
C ARG A 845 36.34 -8.12 29.27
N VAL A 846 36.01 -7.49 30.39
CA VAL A 846 34.96 -7.99 31.29
C VAL A 846 33.85 -6.96 31.46
N LEU A 847 32.65 -7.29 31.00
CA LEU A 847 31.42 -6.55 31.29
C LEU A 847 30.81 -7.11 32.57
N LYS A 848 30.76 -6.29 33.62
CA LYS A 848 30.07 -6.61 34.88
C LYS A 848 28.89 -5.68 35.07
N GLY A 849 27.72 -6.21 35.39
CA GLY A 849 26.54 -5.39 35.62
C GLY A 849 25.42 -6.15 36.31
N LYS A 850 24.41 -5.42 36.75
CA LYS A 850 23.18 -5.99 37.28
C LYS A 850 22.05 -5.79 36.28
N LEU A 851 21.42 -6.89 35.89
CA LEU A 851 20.29 -6.87 34.96
C LEU A 851 19.04 -6.30 35.63
N THR A 852 18.17 -5.70 34.82
CA THR A 852 16.87 -5.19 35.26
C THR A 852 15.94 -6.31 35.74
N ALA A 853 14.94 -5.93 36.56
CA ALA A 853 13.84 -6.81 36.94
C ALA A 853 12.81 -7.04 35.81
N SER A 854 12.82 -6.17 34.79
CA SER A 854 11.89 -6.25 33.65
C SER A 854 12.29 -7.38 32.71
N ALA A 855 11.48 -8.44 32.70
CA ALA A 855 11.62 -9.59 31.82
C ALA A 855 11.30 -9.24 30.35
N GLY A 856 11.75 -10.09 29.42
CA GLY A 856 11.50 -9.97 27.99
C GLY A 856 12.77 -9.98 27.14
N ARG A 857 12.61 -10.03 25.82
CA ARG A 857 13.71 -9.91 24.87
C ARG A 857 14.13 -8.45 24.74
N LYS A 858 15.39 -8.16 25.04
CA LYS A 858 15.96 -6.82 25.00
C LYS A 858 17.23 -6.78 24.17
N THR A 859 17.59 -5.60 23.71
CA THR A 859 18.69 -5.32 22.79
C THR A 859 19.60 -4.25 23.38
N PHE A 860 20.90 -4.51 23.37
CA PHE A 860 21.95 -3.51 23.63
C PHE A 860 23.03 -3.60 22.56
N PHE A 861 23.92 -2.61 22.54
CA PHE A 861 25.00 -2.53 21.55
C PHE A 861 26.36 -2.48 22.22
N LEU A 862 27.32 -3.19 21.65
CA LEU A 862 28.72 -3.07 22.02
C LEU A 862 29.51 -2.48 20.85
N ILE A 863 30.13 -1.34 21.11
CA ILE A 863 30.93 -0.60 20.15
C ILE A 863 32.41 -0.74 20.51
N ASN A 864 33.20 -1.30 19.59
CA ASN A 864 34.65 -1.28 19.66
C ASN A 864 35.20 -0.42 18.52
N ARG A 865 35.79 0.72 18.89
CA ARG A 865 36.31 1.67 17.91
C ARG A 865 37.61 1.19 17.24
N THR A 866 38.46 0.48 17.96
CA THR A 866 39.74 -0.03 17.43
C THR A 866 39.52 -1.08 16.34
N GLU A 867 38.54 -1.96 16.53
CA GLU A 867 38.24 -3.08 15.64
C GLU A 867 37.20 -2.73 14.57
N GLY A 868 36.60 -1.53 14.61
CA GLY A 868 35.60 -1.12 13.63
C GLY A 868 34.25 -1.83 13.79
N VAL A 869 33.79 -2.04 15.03
CA VAL A 869 32.63 -2.88 15.31
C VAL A 869 31.56 -2.14 16.11
N ASN A 870 30.31 -2.18 15.67
CA ASN A 870 29.11 -1.87 16.45
C ASN A 870 28.09 -2.99 16.26
N MET A 871 27.99 -3.89 17.25
CA MET A 871 27.13 -5.08 17.17
C MET A 871 25.96 -4.99 18.14
N SER A 872 24.77 -5.36 17.66
CA SER A 872 23.58 -5.56 18.48
C SER A 872 23.58 -6.93 19.15
N PHE A 873 23.17 -7.00 20.41
CA PHE A 873 23.02 -8.24 21.17
C PHE A 873 21.63 -8.37 21.75
N ASP A 874 21.04 -9.54 21.52
CA ASP A 874 19.72 -9.89 22.00
C ASP A 874 19.84 -10.73 23.28
N LEU A 875 19.28 -10.22 24.37
CA LEU A 875 19.22 -10.89 25.65
C LEU A 875 17.76 -11.10 26.05
N ASN A 876 17.35 -12.35 26.21
CA ASN A 876 16.07 -12.68 26.81
C ASN A 876 16.20 -12.74 28.34
N ILE A 877 15.65 -11.73 29.02
CA ILE A 877 15.63 -11.67 30.48
C ILE A 877 14.45 -12.48 30.99
N VAL A 878 14.72 -13.53 31.74
CA VAL A 878 13.70 -14.46 32.24
C VAL A 878 13.30 -14.07 33.67
N GLY A 879 12.02 -13.77 33.88
CA GLY A 879 11.48 -13.51 35.21
C GLY A 879 11.40 -14.80 36.06
N LYS A 880 11.46 -14.68 37.39
CA LYS A 880 11.07 -15.78 38.29
C LYS A 880 9.56 -15.99 38.12
N SER A 881 9.19 -17.08 37.46
CA SER A 881 7.83 -17.39 37.02
C SER A 881 6.76 -17.13 38.09
N VAL A 882 5.82 -16.22 37.80
CA VAL A 882 4.42 -16.41 38.18
C VAL A 882 3.77 -17.07 36.96
N PRO A 883 3.05 -18.19 37.10
CA PRO A 883 2.40 -18.81 35.96
C PRO A 883 1.49 -17.79 35.29
N ALA A 884 1.65 -17.59 33.99
CA ALA A 884 0.62 -16.94 33.19
C ALA A 884 -0.67 -17.74 33.41
N ALA A 885 -1.73 -17.08 33.86
CA ALA A 885 -3.06 -17.66 33.81
C ALA A 885 -3.30 -18.05 32.36
N LYS A 886 -3.49 -19.35 32.11
CA LYS A 886 -3.94 -19.84 30.81
C LYS A 886 -5.27 -19.16 30.53
N ARG A 887 -5.31 -18.20 29.61
CA ARG A 887 -6.58 -17.75 29.05
C ARG A 887 -6.99 -18.65 27.90
N GLN A 888 -8.24 -19.10 28.03
CA GLN A 888 -9.14 -19.76 27.07
C GLN A 888 -9.03 -21.28 26.84
N GLY A 889 -9.95 -21.98 27.51
CA GLY A 889 -10.99 -22.78 26.84
C GLY A 889 -12.38 -22.23 27.21
N VAL A 890 -13.45 -22.70 26.58
CA VAL A 890 -14.85 -22.42 26.98
C VAL A 890 -15.00 -22.76 28.47
N LEU A 891 -15.49 -21.81 29.28
CA LEU A 891 -15.78 -22.05 30.69
C LEU A 891 -16.78 -23.21 30.80
N LYS A 892 -16.41 -24.26 31.55
CA LYS A 892 -17.25 -25.44 31.76
C LYS A 892 -18.11 -25.25 33.01
N GLY A 893 -19.38 -25.62 32.92
CA GLY A 893 -20.34 -25.57 34.02
C GLY A 893 -21.71 -25.04 33.62
N LYS A 894 -22.68 -25.14 34.53
CA LYS A 894 -24.04 -24.62 34.34
C LYS A 894 -24.04 -23.10 34.39
N ARG A 895 -24.69 -22.49 33.40
CA ARG A 895 -24.89 -21.04 33.30
C ARG A 895 -26.16 -20.61 34.03
N GLU A 896 -26.04 -19.54 34.80
CA GLU A 896 -27.15 -18.87 35.50
C GLU A 896 -27.14 -17.39 35.16
N GLY A 897 -28.18 -16.93 34.47
CA GLY A 897 -28.35 -15.53 34.07
C GLY A 897 -28.62 -14.60 35.25
N LEU A 898 -27.89 -13.50 35.30
CA LEU A 898 -28.03 -12.48 36.32
C LEU A 898 -29.18 -11.51 35.97
N VAL A 899 -29.92 -11.06 36.99
CA VAL A 899 -31.03 -10.12 36.81
C VAL A 899 -30.50 -8.70 36.69
N LEU A 900 -30.43 -8.16 35.47
CA LEU A 900 -29.86 -6.84 35.17
C LEU A 900 -30.88 -5.73 34.86
N LYS A 901 -32.17 -6.06 34.79
CA LYS A 901 -33.24 -5.17 34.26
C LYS A 901 -33.32 -3.81 34.94
N GLU A 902 -32.97 -3.71 36.23
CA GLU A 902 -32.97 -2.46 37.01
C GLU A 902 -31.76 -1.57 36.72
N TYR A 903 -30.70 -2.11 36.12
CA TYR A 903 -29.46 -1.39 35.83
C TYR A 903 -29.42 -0.81 34.42
N PHE A 904 -30.30 -1.27 33.52
CA PHE A 904 -30.36 -0.79 32.13
C PHE A 904 -30.68 0.69 32.05
N ASP A 905 -29.80 1.44 31.41
CA ASP A 905 -29.86 2.90 31.32
C ASP A 905 -29.77 3.44 29.88
N SER A 906 -29.41 2.60 28.92
CA SER A 906 -29.23 3.01 27.53
C SER A 906 -29.87 2.06 26.52
N GLU A 907 -30.13 2.60 25.34
CA GLU A 907 -30.62 1.91 24.15
C GLU A 907 -29.56 1.90 23.04
N SER A 908 -28.46 2.64 23.21
CA SER A 908 -27.46 2.84 22.15
C SER A 908 -26.07 3.08 22.71
N ILE A 909 -25.05 2.70 21.95
CA ILE A 909 -23.67 3.16 22.19
C ILE A 909 -23.21 4.12 21.09
N ASN A 910 -22.26 4.99 21.41
CA ASN A 910 -21.69 5.92 20.45
C ASN A 910 -20.60 5.22 19.62
N GLY A 911 -20.66 5.35 18.30
CA GLY A 911 -19.58 4.91 17.42
C GLY A 911 -18.34 5.78 17.59
N LYS A 912 -17.22 5.12 17.86
CA LYS A 912 -15.90 5.73 18.08
C LYS A 912 -14.87 5.28 17.04
N ASN A 913 -15.18 4.26 16.22
CA ASN A 913 -14.17 3.48 15.53
C ASN A 913 -13.57 4.12 14.26
N PHE A 914 -14.32 4.63 13.25
CA PHE A 914 -13.64 5.27 12.09
C PHE A 914 -14.45 5.94 10.96
N TRP A 915 -13.68 6.66 10.10
CA TRP A 915 -13.99 7.33 8.81
C TRP A 915 -14.89 8.55 8.79
N ARG A 916 -15.52 8.87 9.91
CA ARG A 916 -16.68 9.74 9.85
C ARG A 916 -16.48 11.07 10.57
N PHE A 917 -16.57 12.16 9.80
CA PHE A 917 -16.79 13.53 10.29
C PHE A 917 -18.14 13.62 11.02
N GLY A 918 -18.31 12.94 12.16
CA GLY A 918 -19.55 12.94 12.93
C GLY A 918 -19.64 11.85 14.00
N GLN A 919 -20.38 12.14 15.07
CA GLN A 919 -20.74 11.14 16.08
C GLN A 919 -21.83 10.22 15.53
N HIS A 920 -21.57 8.91 15.51
CA HIS A 920 -22.57 7.90 15.15
C HIS A 920 -23.15 7.27 16.41
N LYS A 921 -24.40 6.82 16.34
CA LYS A 921 -25.03 6.03 17.40
C LYS A 921 -25.47 4.69 16.84
N PHE A 922 -25.11 3.62 17.53
CA PHE A 922 -25.59 2.28 17.25
C PHE A 922 -26.80 2.03 18.15
N ASP A 923 -27.99 2.03 17.54
CA ASP A 923 -29.29 1.93 18.23
C ASP A 923 -29.73 0.46 18.36
N PHE A 924 -29.86 -0.02 19.59
CA PHE A 924 -30.30 -1.37 19.97
C PHE A 924 -31.67 -1.34 20.71
N SER A 925 -32.48 -0.30 20.51
CA SER A 925 -33.82 -0.13 21.13
C SER A 925 -34.87 -1.11 20.59
N LYS A 926 -34.69 -1.57 19.34
CA LYS A 926 -35.60 -2.47 18.64
C LYS A 926 -35.45 -3.92 19.12
N ASN A 927 -36.43 -4.72 18.76
CA ASN A 927 -36.58 -6.12 19.16
C ASN A 927 -35.27 -6.90 18.97
N VAL A 928 -34.58 -7.24 20.07
CA VAL A 928 -33.38 -8.11 20.05
C VAL A 928 -33.84 -9.59 19.98
N LYS A 929 -34.90 -9.86 19.22
CA LYS A 929 -35.37 -11.21 18.90
C LYS A 929 -34.76 -11.66 17.57
N ASN A 930 -34.71 -12.98 17.36
CA ASN A 930 -34.31 -13.60 16.08
C ASN A 930 -32.87 -13.34 15.62
N ILE A 931 -31.92 -13.29 16.55
CA ILE A 931 -30.53 -13.48 16.15
C ILE A 931 -30.37 -14.98 15.88
N GLN A 932 -30.65 -15.36 14.64
CA GLN A 932 -30.56 -16.74 14.15
C GLN A 932 -29.09 -17.12 14.00
N ASP A 933 -28.65 -18.16 14.71
CA ASP A 933 -27.92 -19.20 14.01
C ASP A 933 -28.94 -20.12 13.32
N ASP A 934 -28.48 -21.09 12.52
CA ASP A 934 -29.33 -21.98 11.72
C ASP A 934 -30.37 -22.83 12.53
N TYR A 935 -30.55 -22.61 13.84
CA TYR A 935 -31.37 -23.44 14.73
C TYR A 935 -32.48 -22.74 15.57
N GLY A 936 -32.69 -21.42 15.51
CA GLY A 936 -33.88 -20.76 16.11
C GLY A 936 -33.60 -19.60 17.09
N GLU A 937 -34.66 -19.05 17.72
CA GLU A 937 -34.62 -17.81 18.54
C GLU A 937 -33.52 -17.81 19.62
N PHE A 938 -32.52 -16.92 19.48
CA PHE A 938 -31.42 -16.58 20.41
C PHE A 938 -31.07 -17.59 21.52
N ASP A 939 -30.46 -18.70 21.11
CA ASP A 939 -29.59 -19.55 21.94
C ASP A 939 -28.24 -19.64 21.23
N ILE A 940 -27.15 -19.25 21.88
CA ILE A 940 -25.88 -18.95 21.19
C ILE A 940 -24.77 -19.95 21.54
N GLY A 941 -25.01 -21.21 21.20
CA GLY A 941 -24.26 -22.37 21.69
C GLY A 941 -24.67 -22.72 23.12
N GLU A 942 -23.83 -23.39 23.92
CA GLU A 942 -24.16 -23.90 25.28
C GLU A 942 -24.60 -22.85 26.34
N SER A 943 -24.99 -21.62 25.98
CA SER A 943 -25.23 -20.47 26.88
C SER A 943 -26.57 -19.75 26.69
N VAL A 944 -27.37 -19.71 27.77
CA VAL A 944 -28.69 -19.06 27.86
C VAL A 944 -28.56 -17.64 28.46
N PHE A 945 -28.66 -16.56 27.67
CA PHE A 945 -28.68 -15.17 28.17
C PHE A 945 -30.13 -14.63 28.30
N ASP A 946 -30.46 -13.86 29.35
CA ASP A 946 -31.76 -13.16 29.51
C ASP A 946 -31.65 -11.69 29.03
N VAL A 947 -32.06 -11.41 27.78
CA VAL A 947 -32.06 -10.06 27.19
C VAL A 947 -33.47 -9.50 27.12
N ARG A 948 -33.62 -8.19 27.40
CA ARG A 948 -34.91 -7.50 27.29
C ARG A 948 -35.31 -7.34 25.82
N VAL A 949 -36.61 -7.55 25.55
CA VAL A 949 -37.19 -7.51 24.20
C VAL A 949 -37.08 -6.12 23.55
N ASN A 950 -37.47 -5.03 24.24
CA ASN A 950 -37.48 -3.67 23.69
C ASN A 950 -37.12 -2.61 24.76
N GLY A 951 -36.60 -1.47 24.31
CA GLY A 951 -36.32 -0.27 25.11
C GLY A 951 -34.87 -0.21 25.61
N LYS A 952 -34.66 0.31 26.82
CA LYS A 952 -33.35 0.25 27.50
C LYS A 952 -32.97 -1.19 27.77
N ASN A 953 -32.02 -1.67 26.96
CA ASN A 953 -31.62 -3.07 26.88
C ASN A 953 -30.18 -3.29 27.35
N MET A 954 -29.45 -2.23 27.71
CA MET A 954 -28.06 -2.32 28.13
C MET A 954 -27.69 -1.37 29.27
N ILE A 955 -26.63 -1.75 29.99
CA ILE A 955 -25.90 -0.90 30.94
C ILE A 955 -24.76 -0.24 30.17
N GLN A 956 -24.83 1.08 29.95
CA GLN A 956 -23.77 1.83 29.27
C GLN A 956 -22.71 2.29 30.26
N ILE A 957 -21.46 1.92 29.97
CA ILE A 957 -20.27 2.33 30.73
C ILE A 957 -19.34 3.11 29.79
N GLU A 958 -19.09 4.39 30.09
CA GLU A 958 -18.29 5.31 29.28
C GLU A 958 -17.72 6.44 30.15
N THR A 959 -16.43 6.74 29.99
CA THR A 959 -15.77 7.84 30.72
C THR A 959 -16.01 9.19 30.05
N GLY A 960 -15.90 9.23 28.73
CA GLY A 960 -15.91 10.45 27.93
C GLY A 960 -15.44 10.19 26.52
N PHE A 961 -15.37 11.26 25.73
CA PHE A 961 -14.92 11.24 24.35
C PHE A 961 -14.17 12.52 23.99
N SER A 962 -13.26 12.42 23.05
CA SER A 962 -12.59 13.53 22.42
C SER A 962 -13.47 14.08 21.30
N ASP A 963 -13.57 15.40 21.22
CA ASP A 963 -14.22 16.06 20.09
C ASP A 963 -13.49 15.72 18.79
N ALA A 964 -14.24 15.46 17.71
CA ALA A 964 -13.65 14.98 16.47
C ALA A 964 -12.81 16.03 15.72
N THR A 965 -12.91 17.31 16.09
CA THR A 965 -12.22 18.43 15.42
C THR A 965 -11.21 19.14 16.31
N THR A 966 -11.49 19.24 17.60
CA THR A 966 -10.62 19.92 18.57
C THR A 966 -9.85 18.94 19.44
N LEU A 967 -10.27 17.66 19.46
CA LEU A 967 -9.81 16.63 20.40
C LEU A 967 -9.98 17.03 21.88
N ALA A 968 -10.75 18.08 22.16
CA ALA A 968 -11.10 18.47 23.51
C ALA A 968 -11.83 17.32 24.19
N LEU A 969 -11.38 17.00 25.41
CA LEU A 969 -11.96 15.90 26.16
C LEU A 969 -13.29 16.32 26.79
N HIS A 970 -14.36 15.62 26.43
CA HIS A 970 -15.70 15.76 27.00
C HIS A 970 -16.02 14.57 27.88
N LEU A 971 -16.32 14.82 29.16
CA LEU A 971 -16.78 13.77 30.07
C LEU A 971 -18.19 13.33 29.69
N SER A 972 -18.42 12.01 29.69
CA SER A 972 -19.74 11.44 29.44
C SER A 972 -20.64 11.61 30.67
N GLY A 973 -21.94 11.76 30.44
CA GLY A 973 -22.96 11.65 31.49
C GLY A 973 -23.31 10.21 31.88
N ALA A 974 -22.76 9.22 31.17
CA ALA A 974 -22.93 7.80 31.47
C ALA A 974 -22.18 7.39 32.75
N LYS A 975 -22.46 6.18 33.24
CA LYS A 975 -21.72 5.59 34.36
C LYS A 975 -20.30 5.26 33.91
N ARG A 976 -19.33 5.43 34.82
CA ARG A 976 -17.93 4.99 34.59
C ARG A 976 -17.66 3.58 35.07
N TYR A 977 -18.53 3.08 35.93
CA TYR A 977 -18.45 1.73 36.45
C TYR A 977 -19.84 1.15 36.74
N PHE A 978 -19.90 -0.16 36.79
CA PHE A 978 -21.06 -0.95 37.18
C PHE A 978 -20.61 -2.03 38.17
N THR A 979 -21.35 -2.23 39.26
CA THR A 979 -21.06 -3.24 40.29
C THR A 979 -22.29 -4.11 40.52
N TYR A 980 -22.07 -5.42 40.64
CA TYR A 980 -23.12 -6.41 40.91
C TYR A 980 -22.72 -7.33 42.07
N GLU A 981 -23.61 -7.47 43.05
CA GLU A 981 -23.45 -8.36 44.20
C GLU A 981 -23.88 -9.79 43.82
N LEU A 982 -23.01 -10.79 44.06
CA LEU A 982 -23.26 -12.19 43.67
C LEU A 982 -23.21 -13.16 44.86
N ASN A 983 -22.21 -13.02 45.73
CA ASN A 983 -22.00 -13.84 46.93
C ASN A 983 -22.03 -15.36 46.66
N LYS A 984 -21.33 -15.84 45.63
CA LYS A 984 -21.36 -17.24 45.18
C LYS A 984 -19.96 -17.75 44.76
N LYS A 985 -19.71 -19.05 44.91
CA LYS A 985 -18.55 -19.72 44.27
C LYS A 985 -18.88 -20.01 42.81
N ILE A 986 -18.03 -19.54 41.89
CA ILE A 986 -18.22 -19.65 40.45
C ILE A 986 -16.88 -19.96 39.78
N SER A 987 -16.92 -20.62 38.61
CA SER A 987 -15.73 -20.81 37.78
C SER A 987 -15.38 -19.57 36.95
N GLY A 988 -16.36 -18.69 36.71
CA GLY A 988 -16.18 -17.47 35.96
C GLY A 988 -17.48 -16.78 35.58
N LEU A 989 -17.35 -15.67 34.86
CA LEU A 989 -18.44 -14.85 34.32
C LEU A 989 -18.39 -14.86 32.79
N GLU A 990 -19.56 -14.85 32.16
CA GLU A 990 -19.75 -14.70 30.72
C GLU A 990 -20.58 -13.43 30.46
N PHE A 991 -20.12 -12.59 29.54
CA PHE A 991 -20.75 -11.31 29.23
C PHE A 991 -21.26 -11.33 27.79
N LEU A 992 -22.42 -10.72 27.55
CA LEU A 992 -22.90 -10.34 26.22
C LEU A 992 -22.87 -8.81 26.11
N ALA A 993 -22.10 -8.28 25.18
CA ALA A 993 -21.79 -6.85 25.11
C ALA A 993 -21.77 -6.30 23.68
N ALA A 994 -21.90 -4.98 23.59
CA ALA A 994 -21.54 -4.15 22.45
C ALA A 994 -20.50 -3.14 22.90
N SER A 995 -19.57 -2.75 22.04
CA SER A 995 -18.61 -1.68 22.37
C SER A 995 -18.02 -1.05 21.13
N GLU A 996 -17.52 0.16 21.32
CA GLU A 996 -16.85 0.94 20.30
C GLU A 996 -15.72 1.76 20.92
N CYS A 997 -14.54 1.67 20.30
CA CYS A 997 -13.32 2.35 20.73
C CYS A 997 -12.69 3.07 19.55
N GLN A 998 -11.99 4.19 19.79
CA GLN A 998 -11.14 4.79 18.76
C GLN A 998 -9.97 3.86 18.42
N ILE A 999 -9.62 3.81 17.14
CA ILE A 999 -8.56 2.93 16.63
C ILE A 999 -7.22 3.09 17.33
N ARG A 1000 -6.89 4.31 17.74
CA ARG A 1000 -5.60 4.63 18.38
C ARG A 1000 -5.40 3.82 19.66
N LEU A 1001 -6.50 3.43 20.31
CA LEU A 1001 -6.49 2.64 21.53
C LEU A 1001 -6.18 1.15 21.31
N THR A 1002 -5.86 0.72 20.08
CA THR A 1002 -5.56 -0.69 19.77
C THR A 1002 -4.43 -1.20 20.67
N GLY A 1003 -4.65 -2.34 21.32
CA GLY A 1003 -3.68 -2.93 22.25
C GLY A 1003 -3.59 -2.22 23.61
N MET A 1004 -4.25 -1.09 23.80
CA MET A 1004 -4.28 -0.40 25.09
C MET A 1004 -5.30 -1.03 26.04
N GLN A 1005 -4.99 -0.99 27.34
CA GLN A 1005 -5.97 -1.29 28.37
C GLN A 1005 -6.94 -0.10 28.51
N ILE A 1006 -8.20 -0.31 28.16
CA ILE A 1006 -9.24 0.73 28.17
C ILE A 1006 -10.17 0.68 29.39
N GLY A 1007 -10.17 -0.47 30.05
CA GLY A 1007 -10.96 -0.73 31.24
C GLY A 1007 -10.44 -1.94 31.99
N ARG A 1008 -11.21 -2.38 32.98
CA ARG A 1008 -10.93 -3.60 33.76
C ARG A 1008 -12.20 -4.16 34.39
N ILE A 1009 -12.13 -5.45 34.71
CA ILE A 1009 -13.08 -6.16 35.55
C ILE A 1009 -12.39 -6.49 36.86
N LEU A 1010 -13.02 -6.13 37.98
CA LEU A 1010 -12.55 -6.42 39.34
C LEU A 1010 -13.43 -7.50 39.93
N LEU A 1011 -12.84 -8.64 40.28
CA LEU A 1011 -13.50 -9.71 41.02
C LEU A 1011 -13.10 -9.62 42.49
N ARG A 1012 -14.05 -9.31 43.38
CA ARG A 1012 -13.78 -9.15 44.82
C ARG A 1012 -14.31 -10.35 45.59
N TYR A 1013 -13.43 -11.02 46.30
CA TYR A 1013 -13.76 -12.23 47.04
C TYR A 1013 -14.01 -11.91 48.53
N SER A 1014 -14.84 -12.73 49.16
CA SER A 1014 -15.25 -12.57 50.57
C SER A 1014 -14.09 -12.61 51.58
N ASP A 1015 -12.93 -13.14 51.20
CA ASP A 1015 -11.70 -13.18 52.00
C ASP A 1015 -10.80 -11.94 51.83
N GLY A 1016 -11.24 -10.96 51.03
CA GLY A 1016 -10.52 -9.73 50.74
C GLY A 1016 -9.57 -9.82 49.53
N TYR A 1017 -9.46 -10.97 48.86
CA TYR A 1017 -8.71 -11.09 47.62
C TYR A 1017 -9.40 -10.32 46.47
N ILE A 1018 -8.59 -9.72 45.60
CA ILE A 1018 -9.05 -8.99 44.41
C ILE A 1018 -8.28 -9.52 43.21
N GLN A 1019 -9.01 -10.05 42.24
CA GLN A 1019 -8.48 -10.41 40.93
C GLN A 1019 -8.84 -9.30 39.93
N ILE A 1020 -7.87 -8.89 39.12
CA ILE A 1020 -8.00 -7.79 38.16
C ILE A 1020 -7.84 -8.35 36.76
N GLU A 1021 -8.84 -8.13 35.93
CA GLU A 1021 -8.90 -8.64 34.58
C GLU A 1021 -8.94 -7.44 33.61
N PRO A 1022 -7.85 -7.15 32.87
CA PRO A 1022 -7.79 -5.99 31.99
C PRO A 1022 -8.73 -6.16 30.79
N LEU A 1023 -9.35 -5.06 30.35
CA LEU A 1023 -10.04 -4.96 29.06
C LEU A 1023 -9.10 -4.27 28.07
N ILE A 1024 -8.63 -5.01 27.08
CA ILE A 1024 -7.61 -4.60 26.10
C ILE A 1024 -8.24 -4.61 24.71
N TYR A 1025 -8.29 -3.44 24.08
CA TYR A 1025 -8.95 -3.27 22.78
C TYR A 1025 -8.26 -4.07 21.67
N GLY A 1026 -9.04 -4.83 20.92
CA GLY A 1026 -8.57 -5.77 19.90
C GLY A 1026 -8.09 -7.13 20.44
N VAL A 1027 -8.14 -7.34 21.77
CA VAL A 1027 -7.84 -8.63 22.41
C VAL A 1027 -9.11 -9.25 22.99
N ASN A 1028 -9.68 -8.68 24.05
CA ASN A 1028 -10.82 -9.23 24.79
C ASN A 1028 -12.01 -8.26 24.94
N ILE A 1029 -11.98 -7.16 24.20
CA ILE A 1029 -13.10 -6.25 23.99
C ILE A 1029 -13.16 -5.92 22.50
N ASP A 1030 -14.36 -5.98 21.92
CA ASP A 1030 -14.54 -5.98 20.47
C ASP A 1030 -15.18 -4.68 19.93
N SER A 1031 -15.37 -4.56 18.62
CA SER A 1031 -16.18 -3.52 18.00
C SER A 1031 -17.50 -4.07 17.49
N SER A 1032 -18.59 -3.38 17.84
CA SER A 1032 -19.95 -3.68 17.35
C SER A 1032 -20.18 -3.29 15.89
N LEU A 1033 -19.30 -2.46 15.32
CA LEU A 1033 -19.28 -2.13 13.91
C LEU A 1033 -18.56 -3.21 13.10
N ILE A 1034 -17.28 -3.48 13.43
CA ILE A 1034 -16.44 -4.47 12.74
C ILE A 1034 -15.70 -5.31 13.79
N PRO A 1035 -16.23 -6.49 14.13
CA PRO A 1035 -15.63 -7.39 15.11
C PRO A 1035 -14.26 -7.90 14.68
N HIS A 1036 -13.29 -7.93 15.61
CA HIS A 1036 -11.89 -8.25 15.37
C HIS A 1036 -11.13 -8.74 16.62
N ALA A 1037 -11.74 -8.73 17.81
CA ALA A 1037 -11.08 -9.13 19.04
C ALA A 1037 -10.89 -10.65 19.12
N LYS A 1038 -9.65 -11.09 19.36
CA LYS A 1038 -9.25 -12.51 19.30
C LYS A 1038 -9.88 -13.41 20.35
N GLU A 1039 -10.25 -12.86 21.51
CA GLU A 1039 -10.76 -13.60 22.67
C GLU A 1039 -12.29 -13.51 22.82
N THR A 1040 -13.03 -13.19 21.75
CA THR A 1040 -14.49 -13.00 21.79
C THR A 1040 -15.24 -13.85 20.76
N THR A 1041 -16.51 -14.15 21.03
CA THR A 1041 -17.44 -14.81 20.08
C THR A 1041 -18.45 -13.79 19.56
N VAL A 1042 -18.61 -13.66 18.25
CA VAL A 1042 -19.37 -12.58 17.61
C VAL A 1042 -20.73 -13.06 17.10
N TYR A 1043 -21.77 -12.22 17.26
CA TYR A 1043 -23.14 -12.50 16.79
C TYR A 1043 -23.72 -11.34 16.00
N LYS A 1044 -24.28 -11.63 14.82
CA LYS A 1044 -24.89 -10.64 13.92
C LYS A 1044 -26.37 -10.42 14.27
N LEU A 1045 -26.80 -9.17 14.33
CA LEU A 1045 -28.20 -8.78 14.49
C LEU A 1045 -28.90 -8.65 13.12
N GLU A 1046 -30.23 -8.84 13.04
CA GLU A 1046 -31.04 -8.73 11.81
C GLU A 1046 -30.84 -7.41 11.03
N TRP A 1047 -30.34 -6.36 11.68
CA TRP A 1047 -30.16 -5.00 11.15
C TRP A 1047 -28.68 -4.57 11.03
N ALA A 1048 -27.80 -5.52 10.70
CA ALA A 1048 -26.40 -5.31 10.33
C ALA A 1048 -25.46 -4.73 11.41
N LYS A 1049 -25.66 -5.08 12.69
CA LYS A 1049 -24.70 -4.80 13.79
C LYS A 1049 -24.26 -6.06 14.49
N PHE A 1050 -23.22 -5.94 15.31
CA PHE A 1050 -22.66 -7.05 16.05
C PHE A 1050 -22.73 -6.82 17.56
N VAL A 1051 -23.05 -7.90 18.27
CA VAL A 1051 -22.78 -8.05 19.71
C VAL A 1051 -21.78 -9.18 19.87
N TYR A 1052 -21.06 -9.20 20.96
CA TYR A 1052 -20.04 -10.22 21.21
C TYR A 1052 -20.13 -10.76 22.63
N ARG A 1053 -19.68 -12.01 22.78
CA ARG A 1053 -19.52 -12.70 24.04
C ARG A 1053 -18.06 -12.79 24.41
N PHE A 1054 -17.74 -12.53 25.66
CA PHE A 1054 -16.43 -12.80 26.24
C PHE A 1054 -16.56 -13.34 27.66
N SER A 1055 -15.52 -14.01 28.13
CA SER A 1055 -15.51 -14.72 29.41
C SER A 1055 -14.36 -14.26 30.28
N VAL A 1056 -14.57 -14.32 31.60
CA VAL A 1056 -13.57 -13.99 32.61
C VAL A 1056 -13.54 -15.11 33.64
N ASP A 1057 -12.37 -15.73 33.80
CA ASP A 1057 -12.14 -16.78 34.79
C ASP A 1057 -12.22 -16.21 36.21
N ALA A 1058 -12.77 -16.97 37.15
CA ALA A 1058 -12.76 -16.67 38.57
C ALA A 1058 -12.03 -17.77 39.36
N ASP A 1059 -11.46 -17.41 40.51
CA ASP A 1059 -10.92 -18.37 41.45
C ASP A 1059 -12.07 -19.17 42.10
N ALA A 1060 -12.36 -20.32 41.52
CA ALA A 1060 -13.46 -21.18 41.94
C ALA A 1060 -13.31 -21.74 43.37
N THR A 1061 -12.11 -21.65 43.96
CA THR A 1061 -11.89 -22.07 45.35
C THR A 1061 -12.49 -21.08 46.35
N ARG A 1062 -12.65 -19.82 45.93
CA ARG A 1062 -13.14 -18.70 46.74
C ARG A 1062 -14.57 -18.32 46.40
N GLN A 1063 -15.26 -17.70 47.35
CA GLN A 1063 -16.60 -17.14 47.14
C GLN A 1063 -16.47 -15.70 46.64
N LEU A 1064 -16.93 -15.45 45.42
CA LEU A 1064 -16.99 -14.12 44.82
C LEU A 1064 -18.11 -13.32 45.50
N GLN A 1065 -17.75 -12.22 46.16
CA GLN A 1065 -18.69 -11.33 46.84
C GLN A 1065 -19.42 -10.47 45.80
N ASN A 1066 -18.65 -9.74 44.99
CA ASN A 1066 -19.16 -8.91 43.91
C ASN A 1066 -18.13 -8.80 42.78
N PHE A 1067 -18.58 -8.28 41.64
CA PHE A 1067 -17.70 -7.84 40.58
C PHE A 1067 -18.02 -6.41 40.14
N SER A 1068 -17.01 -5.72 39.63
CA SER A 1068 -17.16 -4.40 39.00
C SER A 1068 -16.58 -4.39 37.60
N ILE A 1069 -17.25 -3.73 36.66
CA ILE A 1069 -16.70 -3.36 35.35
C ILE A 1069 -16.42 -1.86 35.38
N GLU A 1070 -15.20 -1.46 35.03
CA GLU A 1070 -14.76 -0.07 35.06
C GLU A 1070 -14.15 0.30 33.71
N MET A 1071 -14.68 1.36 33.09
CA MET A 1071 -14.03 2.02 31.96
C MET A 1071 -13.31 3.25 32.50
N PHE A 1072 -12.05 3.45 32.10
CA PHE A 1072 -11.27 4.60 32.53
C PHE A 1072 -10.69 5.38 31.36
N MET A 1073 -10.52 4.76 30.18
CA MET A 1073 -10.09 5.48 28.98
C MET A 1073 -11.28 6.20 28.33
N PRO A 1074 -11.18 7.52 28.10
CA PRO A 1074 -12.05 8.19 27.15
C PRO A 1074 -11.91 7.60 25.74
N ASP A 1075 -12.87 7.89 24.86
CA ASP A 1075 -12.95 7.35 23.49
C ASP A 1075 -13.16 5.84 23.40
N SER A 1076 -13.59 5.25 24.51
CA SER A 1076 -14.04 3.87 24.59
C SER A 1076 -15.37 3.80 25.34
N ASN A 1077 -16.24 2.90 24.90
CA ASN A 1077 -17.49 2.64 25.58
C ASN A 1077 -17.86 1.16 25.46
N ILE A 1078 -18.64 0.68 26.43
CA ILE A 1078 -19.21 -0.66 26.44
C ILE A 1078 -20.66 -0.62 26.92
N GLY A 1079 -21.53 -1.35 26.23
CA GLY A 1079 -22.92 -1.61 26.58
C GLY A 1079 -23.10 -3.08 26.94
N ILE A 1080 -23.46 -3.39 28.18
CA ILE A 1080 -23.67 -4.77 28.65
C ILE A 1080 -25.15 -5.14 28.53
N PHE A 1081 -25.47 -6.18 27.75
CA PHE A 1081 -26.83 -6.68 27.56
C PHE A 1081 -27.20 -7.74 28.60
N ALA A 1082 -26.31 -8.69 28.86
CA ALA A 1082 -26.55 -9.80 29.76
C ALA A 1082 -25.24 -10.32 30.36
N ILE A 1083 -25.35 -10.96 31.53
CA ILE A 1083 -24.23 -11.61 32.22
C ILE A 1083 -24.70 -12.95 32.76
N ASN A 1084 -23.90 -13.98 32.53
CA ASN A 1084 -24.07 -15.31 33.10
C ASN A 1084 -22.98 -15.56 34.15
N SER A 1085 -23.38 -16.13 35.29
CA SER A 1085 -22.45 -16.76 36.23
C SER A 1085 -22.33 -18.25 35.90
N ILE A 1086 -21.13 -18.81 36.02
CA ILE A 1086 -20.87 -20.21 35.65
C ILE A 1086 -20.54 -21.01 36.91
N SER A 1087 -21.29 -22.08 37.15
CA SER A 1087 -21.10 -22.92 38.32
C SER A 1087 -19.73 -23.60 38.32
N HIS A 1088 -19.18 -23.78 39.52
CA HIS A 1088 -18.11 -24.74 39.72
C HIS A 1088 -18.70 -26.16 39.65
N GLU A 1089 -18.33 -26.93 38.63
CA GLU A 1089 -18.52 -28.39 38.64
C GLU A 1089 -17.30 -29.01 39.33
N GLU A 1090 -17.52 -29.69 40.46
CA GLU A 1090 -16.48 -30.42 41.21
C GLU A 1090 -15.98 -31.66 40.46
#